data_AF-A0A1I8IS93-F1
#
_entry.id   AF-A0A1I8IS93-F1
#
_cell.length_a   1.000
_cell.length_b   1.000
_cell.length_c   1.000
_cell.angle_alpha   90.00
_cell.angle_beta   90.00
_cell.angle_gamma   90.00
#
_symmetry.space_group_name_H-M   'P 1'
#
loop_
_entity.id
_entity.type
_entity.pdbx_description
1 polymer ?
#
loop_
_entity_poly.entity_id
_entity_poly.type
_entity_poly.pdbx_seq_one_letter_code
_entity_poly.pdbx_strand_id
1 'polypeptide(L)'
;MQRQQQQQQQQQQLMQLEAGSPNKPSLAQEKLLKVLTGGRKPEASAAACGGGSKSSSCAMLFCECSSIRGMPKIARSSSNFLRKMWLTFVVVMTLVLIVSASLSVRSYLQYDVIVHISDIQNQRSPFPAITVCLHQPFSNRAFKLWANRSVLSPREYNKLLRNWAISIINRTEDFSTIGSTDPISYALYYDMLEVYYQNIQLRDITVLSHEPSVIRKCILKNSGGMSYFKDPCNLTEYGFSTKLFSHPKHLNCYTVEPSNPISSIETYFLGMAVDLGPKPDYANFQQGFLNDVFDQATGLRVVIHEPNRYPNVEHFGMNVESGKMTELAYTPTLWNRSNTPVNPCILSGESFKDLGREFWYTQRECTNKHIQDQVMARCNCIIGLPGFPRPKTPSIALPYCASFTRAYNKTFDDFLNQLNCYVGVLESLTEANCLPRCILTEYETKPSVTYWGATDWQVYWSGKFVNDIEDLSSLIQDRDERAKPLPELRERFGAVKSRLMRYLTQENLTTVGDADGQVEDMVESKNFAYVVLKRKSENLVLKEEKQVLTLNALMSQIGGLCSLTIGLTCAFVVEIVEFFYIYTTRAASKQPASAAGGPADCSTVANAAAGAALLNDSANSRQPQPLQPPLQQPQQRGNFDTAFAACRDMNSLNFTATNESSAVTPMSICRHSIVTRHSSTLRLMQAFAPLVVQLVRLILPVWIILGVPGSLLSLAVWSSRRLRTASSVYLSALAVLDAAFLLLQQLPWHLHAYYDLSVVDNRLMCSAFPVFSLWLQYLSPLLILAFTVERYAAIFHPFASRRLSTPRRSLVVSGCLATVCLPLALVQLCFFRYDAARQQCLDDERVFEPGTPRHRLYHAWSKTTEVLFFAVTPLTILLFNS
;
A
#
# COMPACT_ATOMS: atom_id res chain seq x y z
N MET A 1 -17.94 20.18 28.82
CA MET A 1 -17.66 21.63 28.65
C MET A 1 -16.89 22.25 29.82
N GLN A 2 -17.30 22.16 31.09
CA GLN A 2 -16.55 22.79 32.20
C GLN A 2 -15.12 22.26 32.42
N ARG A 3 -14.84 20.96 32.16
CA ARG A 3 -13.47 20.42 32.23
C ARG A 3 -12.55 20.88 31.09
N GLN A 4 -13.11 21.24 29.92
CA GLN A 4 -12.33 21.79 28.81
C GLN A 4 -11.99 23.27 29.03
N GLN A 5 -12.88 24.04 29.67
CA GLN A 5 -12.59 25.42 30.09
C GLN A 5 -11.49 25.46 31.17
N GLN A 6 -11.47 24.50 32.09
CA GLN A 6 -10.41 24.39 33.11
C GLN A 6 -9.04 24.04 32.52
N GLN A 7 -8.99 23.19 31.49
CA GLN A 7 -7.74 22.86 30.80
C GLN A 7 -7.22 24.00 29.92
N GLN A 8 -8.10 24.78 29.28
CA GLN A 8 -7.68 25.97 28.53
C GLN A 8 -7.18 27.10 29.44
N GLN A 9 -7.76 27.28 30.62
CA GLN A 9 -7.25 28.25 31.60
C GLN A 9 -5.89 27.84 32.18
N GLN A 10 -5.66 26.55 32.41
CA GLN A 10 -4.33 26.06 32.84
C GLN A 10 -3.27 26.18 31.74
N GLN A 11 -3.62 25.96 30.46
CA GLN A 11 -2.69 26.17 29.35
C GLN A 11 -2.36 27.64 29.10
N GLN A 12 -3.31 28.56 29.30
CA GLN A 12 -3.06 30.00 29.19
C GLN A 12 -2.20 30.53 30.34
N GLN A 13 -2.33 29.99 31.56
CA GLN A 13 -1.46 30.35 32.68
C GLN A 13 -0.03 29.84 32.51
N LEU A 14 0.17 28.68 31.87
CA LEU A 14 1.50 28.13 31.58
C LEU A 14 2.24 28.89 30.47
N MET A 15 1.54 29.39 29.45
CA MET A 15 2.17 30.22 28.40
C MET A 15 2.56 31.63 28.87
N GLN A 16 1.95 32.17 29.92
CA GLN A 16 2.35 33.47 30.48
C GLN A 16 3.57 33.40 31.41
N LEU A 17 4.03 32.20 31.80
CA LEU A 17 5.16 32.00 32.70
C LEU A 17 6.53 31.85 32.00
N GLU A 18 6.58 31.69 30.67
CA GLU A 18 7.85 31.50 29.92
C GLU A 18 8.32 32.72 29.12
N ALA A 19 7.63 33.86 29.17
CA ALA A 19 8.02 35.09 28.49
C ALA A 19 8.29 36.23 29.49
N GLY A 20 9.45 36.20 30.16
CA GLY A 20 9.87 37.32 31.01
C GLY A 20 11.19 37.09 31.75
N SER A 21 12.25 37.76 31.29
CA SER A 21 13.56 37.93 31.94
C SER A 21 13.78 39.44 32.17
N PRO A 22 14.78 39.94 32.92
CA PRO A 22 15.36 39.54 34.22
C PRO A 22 15.32 40.72 35.24
N ASN A 23 15.46 40.46 36.55
CA ASN A 23 16.32 41.22 37.51
C ASN A 23 15.90 41.11 38.99
N LYS A 24 16.94 40.95 39.83
CA LYS A 24 17.05 41.10 41.31
C LYS A 24 16.42 40.02 42.21
N PRO A 25 17.22 39.36 43.07
CA PRO A 25 16.69 38.55 44.17
C PRO A 25 16.48 39.41 45.43
N SER A 26 15.32 39.25 46.07
CA SER A 26 15.02 39.79 47.41
C SER A 26 14.91 38.69 48.46
N LEU A 27 15.73 38.80 49.50
CA LEU A 27 15.37 38.64 50.91
C LEU A 27 14.63 37.35 51.37
N ALA A 28 14.93 36.20 50.78
CA ALA A 28 14.60 34.90 51.38
C ALA A 28 15.75 33.87 51.29
N GLN A 29 16.84 34.20 50.60
CA GLN A 29 18.07 33.39 50.55
C GLN A 29 19.11 33.77 51.62
N GLU A 30 18.87 34.80 52.43
CA GLU A 30 19.84 35.32 53.39
C GLU A 30 19.84 34.58 54.76
N LYS A 31 18.90 33.66 54.99
CA LYS A 31 18.81 32.89 56.25
C LYS A 31 19.29 31.43 56.15
N LEU A 32 19.51 30.90 54.94
CA LEU A 32 20.08 29.55 54.77
C LEU A 32 21.60 29.55 54.58
N LEU A 33 22.21 30.72 54.30
CA LEU A 33 23.66 30.88 54.10
C LEU A 33 24.44 31.25 55.37
N LYS A 34 23.79 31.32 56.54
CA LYS A 34 24.46 31.60 57.84
C LYS A 34 24.66 30.38 58.73
N VAL A 35 24.17 29.21 58.33
CA VAL A 35 24.38 27.94 59.06
C VAL A 35 25.56 27.13 58.51
N LEU A 36 26.04 27.43 57.29
CA LEU A 36 27.14 26.69 56.66
C LEU A 36 28.51 27.40 56.72
N THR A 37 28.60 28.61 57.29
CA THR A 37 29.88 29.32 57.46
C THR A 37 30.20 29.48 58.94
N GLY A 38 30.78 28.43 59.52
CA GLY A 38 31.23 28.40 60.91
C GLY A 38 32.41 27.46 61.12
N GLY A 39 33.60 27.86 60.67
CA GLY A 39 34.86 27.51 61.33
C GLY A 39 35.64 26.29 60.83
N ARG A 40 36.37 26.44 59.71
CA ARG A 40 37.83 26.19 59.63
C ARG A 40 38.37 26.63 58.26
N LYS A 41 39.55 27.26 58.29
CA LYS A 41 40.28 27.90 57.17
C LYS A 41 40.33 27.03 55.90
N PRO A 42 40.10 27.56 54.69
CA PRO A 42 40.51 26.89 53.46
C PRO A 42 42.00 27.18 53.23
N GLU A 43 42.82 26.15 53.38
CA GLU A 43 44.11 26.09 52.71
C GLU A 43 43.86 26.14 51.20
N ALA A 44 44.49 27.11 50.53
CA ALA A 44 44.50 27.20 49.09
C ALA A 44 45.25 26.00 48.52
N SER A 45 44.53 25.02 47.98
CA SER A 45 45.07 23.99 47.10
C SER A 45 44.64 24.24 45.65
N ALA A 46 44.89 25.46 45.17
CA ALA A 46 45.15 25.70 43.75
C ALA A 46 46.60 25.27 43.44
N ALA A 47 46.87 23.97 43.55
CA ALA A 47 48.15 23.38 43.20
C ALA A 47 47.95 21.88 42.89
N ALA A 48 48.00 21.55 41.60
CA ALA A 48 48.64 20.34 41.04
C ALA A 48 47.96 19.85 39.75
N CYS A 49 48.14 20.59 38.66
CA CYS A 49 48.53 19.98 37.38
C CYS A 49 49.79 20.70 36.86
N GLY A 50 50.79 20.76 37.72
CA GLY A 50 52.15 21.18 37.42
C GLY A 50 53.07 20.31 38.27
N GLY A 51 53.56 19.22 37.68
CA GLY A 51 54.48 18.31 38.37
C GLY A 51 54.71 17.02 37.60
N GLY A 52 55.83 16.95 36.88
CA GLY A 52 56.37 15.70 36.33
C GLY A 52 56.68 15.76 34.84
N SER A 53 57.92 16.13 34.53
CA SER A 53 58.64 15.93 33.26
C SER A 53 58.00 14.94 32.26
N LYS A 54 57.34 15.50 31.25
CA LYS A 54 57.40 15.16 29.81
C LYS A 54 56.50 16.17 29.11
N SER A 55 56.94 16.74 27.99
CA SER A 55 56.08 17.58 27.14
C SER A 55 54.85 16.77 26.70
N SER A 56 53.77 16.80 27.47
CA SER A 56 52.49 16.21 27.08
C SER A 56 51.87 17.13 26.04
N SER A 57 51.89 16.68 24.78
CA SER A 57 51.28 17.39 23.65
C SER A 57 49.88 17.88 24.01
N CYS A 58 49.46 19.07 23.54
CA CYS A 58 48.14 19.66 23.80
C CYS A 58 46.97 18.69 23.55
N ALA A 59 47.14 17.70 22.68
CA ALA A 59 46.20 16.61 22.44
C ALA A 59 45.91 15.73 23.66
N MET A 60 46.89 15.46 24.54
CA MET A 60 46.69 14.69 25.77
C MET A 60 45.85 15.47 26.78
N LEU A 61 46.05 16.79 26.87
CA LEU A 61 45.26 17.67 27.73
C LEU A 61 43.79 17.72 27.28
N PHE A 62 43.56 17.80 25.97
CA PHE A 62 42.20 17.74 25.40
C PHE A 62 41.51 16.40 25.72
N CYS A 63 42.21 15.28 25.55
CA CYS A 63 41.65 13.96 25.88
C CYS A 63 41.32 13.80 27.37
N GLU A 64 42.02 14.47 28.29
CA GLU A 64 41.73 14.41 29.72
C GLU A 64 40.47 15.18 30.13
N CYS A 65 40.16 16.25 29.39
CA CYS A 65 39.06 17.18 29.69
C CYS A 65 37.81 16.98 28.81
N SER A 66 37.89 16.15 27.76
CA SER A 66 36.77 15.97 26.83
C SER A 66 35.57 15.27 27.47
N SER A 67 34.36 15.71 27.09
CA SER A 67 33.10 15.04 27.43
C SER A 67 32.87 13.73 26.68
N ILE A 68 33.66 13.42 25.65
CA ILE A 68 33.60 12.13 24.96
C ILE A 68 33.91 11.01 25.95
N ARG A 69 32.95 10.11 26.13
CA ARG A 69 33.11 8.92 26.96
C ARG A 69 34.26 8.07 26.44
N GLY A 70 35.19 7.75 27.33
CA GLY A 70 36.37 6.93 27.03
C GLY A 70 37.64 7.75 26.78
N MET A 71 37.57 8.98 26.27
CA MET A 71 38.77 9.81 26.04
C MET A 71 39.55 10.12 27.34
N PRO A 72 38.90 10.50 28.46
CA PRO A 72 39.61 10.70 29.73
C PRO A 72 40.23 9.42 30.30
N LYS A 73 39.62 8.25 30.00
CA LYS A 73 40.13 6.94 30.44
C LYS A 73 41.36 6.50 29.64
N ILE A 74 41.43 6.87 28.36
CA ILE A 74 42.63 6.67 27.52
C ILE A 74 43.79 7.49 28.07
N ALA A 75 43.57 8.78 28.34
CA ALA A 75 44.63 9.68 28.78
C ALA A 75 45.16 9.36 30.19
N ARG A 76 44.29 8.95 31.12
CA ARG A 76 44.67 8.61 32.51
C ARG A 76 45.21 7.19 32.70
N SER A 77 45.16 6.33 31.67
CA SER A 77 45.58 4.92 31.80
C SER A 77 47.11 4.74 31.74
N SER A 78 47.68 4.06 32.72
CA SER A 78 49.13 3.77 32.80
C SER A 78 49.55 2.51 32.05
N SER A 79 48.62 1.58 31.81
CA SER A 79 48.87 0.31 31.10
C SER A 79 48.57 0.42 29.61
N ASN A 80 49.52 -0.01 28.79
CA ASN A 80 49.36 -0.08 27.32
C ASN A 80 48.18 -0.97 26.89
N PHE A 81 47.83 -1.98 27.68
CA PHE A 81 46.69 -2.85 27.39
C PHE A 81 45.35 -2.12 27.57
N LEU A 82 45.15 -1.44 28.70
CA LEU A 82 43.91 -0.69 28.96
C LEU A 82 43.76 0.48 27.99
N ARG A 83 44.86 1.16 27.64
CA ARG A 83 44.85 2.26 26.66
C ARG A 83 44.38 1.78 25.29
N LYS A 84 44.87 0.63 24.82
CA LYS A 84 44.43 0.00 23.56
C LYS A 84 42.96 -0.41 23.63
N MET A 85 42.51 -0.99 24.74
CA MET A 85 41.11 -1.39 24.92
C MET A 85 40.14 -0.20 24.82
N TRP A 86 40.41 0.89 25.55
CA TRP A 86 39.56 2.09 25.52
C TRP A 86 39.63 2.83 24.17
N LEU A 87 40.80 2.84 23.52
CA LEU A 87 40.93 3.37 22.16
C LEU A 87 40.08 2.59 21.17
N THR A 88 40.16 1.25 21.19
CA THR A 88 39.31 0.39 20.35
C THR A 88 37.84 0.62 20.63
N PHE A 89 37.44 0.75 21.90
CA PHE A 89 36.06 1.06 22.27
C PHE A 89 35.56 2.37 21.65
N VAL A 90 36.33 3.47 21.77
CA VAL A 90 35.92 4.77 21.23
C VAL A 90 35.86 4.74 19.70
N VAL A 91 36.84 4.10 19.03
CA VAL A 91 36.84 3.96 17.56
C VAL A 91 35.64 3.16 17.08
N VAL A 92 35.36 2.01 17.69
CA VAL A 92 34.22 1.15 17.33
C VAL A 92 32.90 1.87 17.58
N MET A 93 32.71 2.51 18.73
CA MET A 93 31.47 3.25 19.03
C MET A 93 31.27 4.47 18.14
N THR A 94 32.35 5.15 17.73
CA THR A 94 32.28 6.26 16.77
C THR A 94 31.89 5.75 15.39
N LEU A 95 32.44 4.60 14.94
CA LEU A 95 32.05 3.97 13.68
C LEU A 95 30.57 3.57 13.68
N VAL A 96 30.09 2.96 14.77
CA VAL A 96 28.67 2.61 14.94
C VAL A 96 27.81 3.87 14.87
N LEU A 97 28.18 4.95 15.55
CA LEU A 97 27.46 6.23 15.49
C LEU A 97 27.36 6.76 14.05
N ILE A 98 28.47 6.80 13.31
CA ILE A 98 28.51 7.31 11.93
C ILE A 98 27.61 6.45 11.03
N VAL A 99 27.74 5.12 11.11
CA VAL A 99 26.93 4.21 10.30
C VAL A 99 25.45 4.37 10.63
N SER A 100 25.06 4.31 11.90
CA SER A 100 23.67 4.45 12.33
C SER A 100 23.08 5.81 11.97
N ALA A 101 23.80 6.91 12.20
CA ALA A 101 23.35 8.25 11.82
C ALA A 101 23.20 8.38 10.30
N SER A 102 24.15 7.83 9.52
CA SER A 102 24.06 7.85 8.06
C SER A 102 22.86 7.07 7.53
N LEU A 103 22.50 5.95 8.16
CA LEU A 103 21.32 5.17 7.82
C LEU A 103 20.03 5.92 8.17
N SER A 104 19.97 6.57 9.34
CA SER A 104 18.83 7.41 9.72
C SER A 104 18.63 8.59 8.77
N VAL A 105 19.71 9.26 8.36
CA VAL A 105 19.65 10.36 7.37
C VAL A 105 19.22 9.83 6.00
N ARG A 106 19.74 8.69 5.55
CA ARG A 106 19.28 8.07 4.29
C ARG A 106 17.80 7.74 4.33
N SER A 107 17.31 7.17 5.43
CA SER A 107 15.88 6.88 5.61
C SER A 107 15.03 8.14 5.64
N TYR A 108 15.51 9.24 6.22
CA TYR A 108 14.84 10.54 6.15
C TYR A 108 14.76 11.07 4.70
N LEU A 109 15.86 10.99 3.95
CA LEU A 109 15.94 11.47 2.57
C LEU A 109 15.14 10.62 1.57
N GLN A 110 14.61 9.46 1.98
CA GLN A 110 13.65 8.70 1.16
C GLN A 110 12.26 9.33 1.18
N TYR A 111 11.95 10.21 2.14
CA TYR A 111 10.65 10.87 2.30
C TYR A 111 9.47 9.88 2.37
N ASP A 112 9.68 8.72 3.00
CA ASP A 112 8.64 7.71 3.17
C ASP A 112 7.42 8.29 3.90
N VAL A 113 6.23 8.00 3.38
CA VAL A 113 4.95 8.46 3.93
C VAL A 113 4.10 7.28 4.40
N ILE A 114 3.30 7.51 5.44
CA ILE A 114 2.26 6.59 5.92
C ILE A 114 0.90 7.23 5.74
N VAL A 115 -0.10 6.41 5.40
CA VAL A 115 -1.49 6.85 5.25
C VAL A 115 -2.19 6.75 6.60
N HIS A 116 -2.54 7.91 7.15
CA HIS A 116 -3.39 8.02 8.34
C HIS A 116 -4.86 8.05 7.90
N ILE A 117 -5.62 7.05 8.31
CA ILE A 117 -7.06 6.95 8.01
C ILE A 117 -7.84 7.42 9.23
N SER A 118 -8.69 8.42 9.04
CA SER A 118 -9.59 8.95 10.07
C SER A 118 -11.02 9.01 9.54
N ASP A 119 -11.98 8.66 10.38
CA ASP A 119 -13.40 8.79 10.10
C ASP A 119 -13.91 10.10 10.74
N ILE A 120 -14.30 11.07 9.90
CA ILE A 120 -14.90 12.32 10.35
C ILE A 120 -16.42 12.13 10.36
N GLN A 121 -16.97 12.09 11.57
CA GLN A 121 -18.39 11.87 11.79
C GLN A 121 -19.22 13.11 11.41
N ASN A 122 -20.41 12.86 10.85
CA ASN A 122 -21.41 13.89 10.49
C ASN A 122 -20.87 15.00 9.57
N GLN A 123 -19.90 14.69 8.71
CA GLN A 123 -19.41 15.62 7.72
C GLN A 123 -20.05 15.34 6.36
N ARG A 124 -21.02 16.19 6.00
CA ARG A 124 -21.63 16.14 4.67
C ARG A 124 -20.59 16.42 3.60
N SER A 125 -20.58 15.58 2.57
CA SER A 125 -19.65 15.65 1.43
C SER A 125 -20.48 15.74 0.14
N PRO A 126 -19.98 16.38 -0.94
CA PRO A 126 -20.66 16.43 -2.23
C PRO A 126 -21.14 15.06 -2.74
N PHE A 127 -22.35 15.00 -3.31
CA PHE A 127 -22.88 13.83 -4.00
C PHE A 127 -22.12 13.61 -5.32
N PRO A 128 -21.75 12.36 -5.66
CA PRO A 128 -20.95 12.08 -6.86
C PRO A 128 -21.75 12.22 -8.15
N ALA A 129 -21.02 12.25 -9.26
CA ALA A 129 -21.58 12.04 -10.58
C ALA A 129 -21.70 10.55 -10.90
N ILE A 130 -22.71 10.17 -11.66
CA ILE A 130 -22.90 8.82 -12.17
C ILE A 130 -23.03 8.85 -13.70
N THR A 131 -22.18 8.12 -14.39
CA THR A 131 -22.25 7.96 -15.85
C THR A 131 -22.84 6.59 -16.18
N VAL A 132 -23.87 6.59 -17.03
CA VAL A 132 -24.62 5.42 -17.49
C VAL A 132 -24.33 5.20 -18.98
N CYS A 133 -23.90 3.99 -19.32
CA CYS A 133 -23.62 3.54 -20.69
C CYS A 133 -24.40 2.25 -20.95
N LEU A 134 -25.16 2.15 -22.03
CA LEU A 134 -25.88 0.91 -22.34
C LEU A 134 -24.94 -0.11 -23.00
N HIS A 135 -25.10 -1.40 -22.70
CA HIS A 135 -24.38 -2.45 -23.42
C HIS A 135 -24.89 -2.59 -24.85
N GLN A 136 -26.20 -2.42 -25.07
CA GLN A 136 -26.77 -2.27 -26.41
C GLN A 136 -26.66 -0.79 -26.82
N PRO A 137 -25.75 -0.41 -27.72
CA PRO A 137 -25.43 0.99 -27.93
C PRO A 137 -26.36 1.66 -28.95
N PHE A 138 -27.14 0.88 -29.70
CA PHE A 138 -27.99 1.33 -30.81
C PHE A 138 -29.45 1.49 -30.39
N SER A 139 -30.08 2.60 -30.82
CA SER A 139 -31.48 2.88 -30.55
C SER A 139 -32.41 2.39 -31.66
N ASN A 140 -33.73 2.44 -31.44
CA ASN A 140 -34.74 2.15 -32.47
C ASN A 140 -34.57 2.99 -33.76
N ARG A 141 -33.99 4.19 -33.62
CA ARG A 141 -33.73 5.08 -34.75
C ARG A 141 -32.62 4.55 -35.66
N ALA A 142 -31.64 3.82 -35.11
CA ALA A 142 -30.55 3.23 -35.89
C ALA A 142 -31.08 2.28 -36.98
N PHE A 143 -32.03 1.41 -36.64
CA PHE A 143 -32.61 0.46 -37.59
C PHE A 143 -33.29 1.17 -38.78
N LYS A 144 -33.97 2.29 -38.53
CA LYS A 144 -34.56 3.11 -39.60
C LYS A 144 -33.51 3.76 -40.49
N LEU A 145 -32.41 4.25 -39.91
CA LEU A 145 -31.32 4.88 -40.65
C LEU A 145 -30.56 3.88 -41.52
N TRP A 146 -30.34 2.67 -41.02
CA TRP A 146 -29.73 1.56 -41.76
C TRP A 146 -30.64 1.03 -42.87
N ALA A 147 -31.94 0.88 -42.59
CA ALA A 147 -32.91 0.50 -43.62
C ALA A 147 -32.93 1.49 -44.79
N ASN A 148 -32.82 2.79 -44.49
CA ASN A 148 -32.74 3.86 -45.48
C ASN A 148 -31.33 4.05 -46.09
N ARG A 149 -30.32 3.25 -45.69
CA ARG A 149 -28.91 3.35 -46.10
C ARG A 149 -28.30 4.76 -45.93
N SER A 150 -28.84 5.52 -44.98
CA SER A 150 -28.39 6.89 -44.69
C SER A 150 -27.08 6.92 -43.90
N VAL A 151 -26.86 5.91 -43.07
CA VAL A 151 -25.64 5.70 -42.28
C VAL A 151 -25.18 4.27 -42.49
N LEU A 152 -23.86 4.06 -42.53
CA LEU A 152 -23.26 2.74 -42.71
C LEU A 152 -23.68 1.80 -41.58
N SER A 153 -24.31 0.67 -41.92
CA SER A 153 -24.69 -0.34 -40.94
C SER A 153 -23.50 -1.21 -40.49
N PRO A 154 -23.53 -1.80 -39.26
CA PRO A 154 -22.52 -2.76 -38.82
C PRO A 154 -22.29 -3.89 -39.82
N ARG A 155 -23.35 -4.40 -40.44
CA ARG A 155 -23.26 -5.42 -41.50
C ARG A 155 -22.52 -4.95 -42.75
N GLU A 156 -22.82 -3.74 -43.20
CA GLU A 156 -22.10 -3.18 -44.37
C GLU A 156 -20.63 -2.92 -44.03
N TYR A 157 -20.35 -2.40 -42.84
CA TYR A 157 -18.98 -2.23 -42.33
C TYR A 157 -18.21 -3.56 -42.30
N ASN A 158 -18.79 -4.60 -41.71
CA ASN A 158 -18.20 -5.95 -41.68
C ASN A 158 -17.93 -6.48 -43.10
N LYS A 159 -18.87 -6.29 -44.04
CA LYS A 159 -18.67 -6.67 -45.45
C LYS A 159 -17.51 -5.93 -46.10
N LEU A 160 -17.32 -4.64 -45.80
CA LEU A 160 -16.19 -3.86 -46.30
C LEU A 160 -14.85 -4.45 -45.82
N LEU A 161 -14.73 -4.75 -44.52
CA LEU A 161 -13.54 -5.38 -43.94
C LEU A 161 -13.25 -6.74 -44.58
N ARG A 162 -14.27 -7.59 -44.72
CA ARG A 162 -14.12 -8.91 -45.33
C ARG A 162 -13.72 -8.87 -46.80
N ASN A 163 -14.33 -7.98 -47.57
CA ASN A 163 -13.98 -7.79 -48.98
C ASN A 163 -12.54 -7.31 -49.13
N TRP A 164 -12.08 -6.45 -48.22
CA TRP A 164 -10.69 -6.03 -48.17
C TRP A 164 -9.75 -7.18 -47.81
N ALA A 165 -10.05 -7.95 -46.76
CA ALA A 165 -9.26 -9.12 -46.38
C ALA A 165 -9.12 -10.13 -47.55
N ILE A 166 -10.22 -10.40 -48.28
CA ILE A 166 -10.21 -11.23 -49.49
C ILE A 166 -9.29 -10.61 -50.56
N SER A 167 -9.38 -9.30 -50.79
CA SER A 167 -8.54 -8.62 -51.78
C SER A 167 -7.05 -8.68 -51.45
N ILE A 168 -6.66 -8.67 -50.16
CA ILE A 168 -5.25 -8.81 -49.79
C ILE A 168 -4.82 -10.26 -49.96
N ILE A 169 -5.57 -11.22 -49.40
CA ILE A 169 -5.25 -12.66 -49.50
C ILE A 169 -5.08 -13.09 -50.96
N ASN A 170 -5.92 -12.59 -51.87
CA ASN A 170 -5.81 -12.89 -53.30
C ASN A 170 -4.59 -12.26 -53.99
N ARG A 171 -4.02 -11.19 -53.43
CA ARG A 171 -2.79 -10.54 -53.94
C ARG A 171 -1.51 -11.15 -53.36
N THR A 172 -1.60 -11.82 -52.22
CA THR A 172 -0.44 -12.40 -51.55
C THR A 172 -0.10 -13.76 -52.16
N GLU A 173 0.85 -13.78 -53.09
CA GLU A 173 1.27 -15.01 -53.78
C GLU A 173 2.22 -15.89 -52.92
N ASP A 174 2.98 -15.28 -52.00
CA ASP A 174 3.98 -15.97 -51.17
C ASP A 174 3.72 -15.79 -49.67
N PHE A 175 3.35 -16.88 -48.99
CA PHE A 175 3.10 -16.92 -47.55
C PHE A 175 4.32 -16.52 -46.71
N SER A 176 5.55 -16.70 -47.22
CA SER A 176 6.78 -16.36 -46.50
C SER A 176 7.01 -14.85 -46.35
N THR A 177 6.29 -14.03 -47.11
CA THR A 177 6.31 -12.56 -47.02
C THR A 177 5.36 -12.01 -45.96
N ILE A 178 4.48 -12.87 -45.40
CA ILE A 178 3.47 -12.49 -44.41
C ILE A 178 4.10 -12.49 -43.02
N GLY A 179 4.48 -11.30 -42.56
CA GLY A 179 4.94 -11.07 -41.18
C GLY A 179 3.78 -10.99 -40.17
N SER A 180 4.11 -10.95 -38.87
CA SER A 180 3.12 -10.72 -37.80
C SER A 180 2.44 -9.34 -37.89
N THR A 181 3.03 -8.40 -38.61
CA THR A 181 2.55 -7.03 -38.86
C THR A 181 1.91 -6.86 -40.25
N ASP A 182 1.52 -7.95 -40.91
CA ASP A 182 0.91 -7.89 -42.24
C ASP A 182 -0.51 -7.27 -42.18
N PRO A 183 -0.87 -6.38 -43.12
CA PRO A 183 -2.22 -5.83 -43.29
C PRO A 183 -3.39 -6.82 -43.16
N ILE A 184 -3.22 -8.09 -43.54
CA ILE A 184 -4.25 -9.13 -43.46
C ILE A 184 -4.71 -9.36 -42.01
N SER A 185 -3.77 -9.38 -41.05
CA SER A 185 -4.08 -9.65 -39.65
C SER A 185 -4.89 -8.49 -39.04
N TYR A 186 -4.55 -7.26 -39.42
CA TYR A 186 -5.30 -6.06 -39.03
C TYR A 186 -6.74 -6.06 -39.58
N ALA A 187 -6.94 -6.48 -40.84
CA ALA A 187 -8.27 -6.52 -41.46
C ALA A 187 -9.29 -7.36 -40.71
N LEU A 188 -8.86 -8.50 -40.18
CA LEU A 188 -9.71 -9.43 -39.45
C LEU A 188 -9.81 -9.08 -37.96
N TYR A 189 -8.80 -8.42 -37.40
CA TYR A 189 -8.79 -8.01 -35.99
C TYR A 189 -9.66 -6.77 -35.71
N TYR A 190 -9.84 -5.87 -36.68
CA TYR A 190 -10.57 -4.61 -36.48
C TYR A 190 -12.08 -4.67 -36.76
N ASP A 191 -12.67 -5.87 -36.85
CA ASP A 191 -14.12 -6.07 -36.74
C ASP A 191 -14.56 -5.93 -35.27
N MET A 192 -14.48 -4.69 -34.77
CA MET A 192 -14.79 -4.25 -33.41
C MET A 192 -15.61 -2.96 -33.43
N LEU A 193 -16.46 -2.77 -32.43
CA LEU A 193 -17.35 -1.62 -32.34
C LEU A 193 -16.61 -0.29 -32.22
N GLU A 194 -15.45 -0.22 -31.56
CA GLU A 194 -14.70 1.05 -31.43
C GLU A 194 -14.09 1.49 -32.76
N VAL A 195 -13.79 0.55 -33.65
CA VAL A 195 -13.29 0.88 -34.99
C VAL A 195 -14.45 1.31 -35.88
N TYR A 196 -15.61 0.67 -35.75
CA TYR A 196 -16.83 1.15 -36.41
C TYR A 196 -17.19 2.57 -35.96
N TYR A 197 -17.12 2.87 -34.65
CA TYR A 197 -17.28 4.24 -34.12
C TYR A 197 -16.38 5.25 -34.84
N GLN A 198 -15.11 4.89 -35.08
CA GLN A 198 -14.14 5.74 -35.76
C GLN A 198 -14.42 5.94 -37.26
N ASN A 199 -15.27 5.11 -37.86
CA ASN A 199 -15.61 5.14 -39.28
C ASN A 199 -16.98 5.79 -39.58
N ILE A 200 -17.66 6.30 -38.56
CA ILE A 200 -18.90 7.06 -38.66
C ILE A 200 -18.62 8.53 -38.25
N GLN A 201 -19.37 9.48 -38.83
CA GLN A 201 -19.27 10.88 -38.42
C GLN A 201 -19.88 11.08 -37.04
N LEU A 202 -19.28 11.94 -36.20
CA LEU A 202 -19.75 12.16 -34.82
C LEU A 202 -21.23 12.55 -34.73
N ARG A 203 -21.72 13.33 -35.71
CA ARG A 203 -23.14 13.71 -35.80
C ARG A 203 -24.04 12.47 -35.93
N ASP A 204 -23.68 11.54 -36.79
CA ASP A 204 -24.49 10.33 -37.02
C ASP A 204 -24.42 9.37 -35.82
N ILE A 205 -23.28 9.30 -35.13
CA ILE A 205 -23.12 8.51 -33.90
C ILE A 205 -24.15 8.93 -32.84
N THR A 206 -24.31 10.25 -32.65
CA THR A 206 -25.27 10.77 -31.66
C THR A 206 -26.71 10.37 -31.97
N VAL A 207 -27.06 10.18 -33.24
CA VAL A 207 -28.42 9.82 -33.71
C VAL A 207 -28.62 8.30 -33.78
N LEU A 208 -27.58 7.53 -34.08
CA LEU A 208 -27.60 6.07 -34.04
C LEU A 208 -27.78 5.53 -32.62
N SER A 209 -27.21 6.21 -31.64
CA SER A 209 -27.28 5.77 -30.25
C SER A 209 -28.53 6.32 -29.54
N HIS A 210 -28.59 6.08 -28.24
CA HIS A 210 -29.72 6.41 -27.38
C HIS A 210 -29.76 7.90 -27.02
N GLU A 211 -30.95 8.47 -26.90
CA GLU A 211 -31.24 9.82 -26.39
C GLU A 211 -31.25 9.83 -24.85
N PRO A 212 -31.10 10.99 -24.17
CA PRO A 212 -31.07 11.05 -22.69
C PRO A 212 -32.36 10.52 -22.03
N SER A 213 -33.45 10.42 -22.79
CA SER A 213 -34.74 9.86 -22.37
C SER A 213 -34.69 8.37 -22.00
N VAL A 214 -33.58 7.66 -22.26
CA VAL A 214 -33.38 6.29 -21.74
C VAL A 214 -33.33 6.25 -20.22
N ILE A 215 -32.87 7.32 -19.58
CA ILE A 215 -33.10 7.50 -18.13
C ILE A 215 -34.56 7.92 -18.00
N ARG A 216 -35.46 6.95 -18.03
CA ARG A 216 -36.88 7.22 -18.17
C ARG A 216 -37.46 7.79 -16.89
N LYS A 217 -37.13 7.18 -15.75
CA LYS A 217 -37.66 7.58 -14.44
C LYS A 217 -36.50 7.87 -13.50
N CYS A 218 -36.65 8.88 -12.66
CA CYS A 218 -35.71 9.11 -11.58
C CYS A 218 -36.36 9.63 -10.31
N ILE A 219 -35.69 9.36 -9.19
CA ILE A 219 -36.08 9.80 -7.87
C ILE A 219 -34.87 10.36 -7.12
N LEU A 220 -35.00 11.56 -6.60
CA LEU A 220 -33.99 12.23 -5.79
C LEU A 220 -34.50 12.35 -4.36
N LYS A 221 -33.66 12.08 -3.35
CA LYS A 221 -34.00 12.36 -1.95
C LYS A 221 -32.95 13.21 -1.26
N ASN A 222 -33.44 14.13 -0.45
CA ASN A 222 -32.67 15.15 0.23
C ASN A 222 -32.59 14.83 1.72
N SER A 223 -31.52 15.24 2.39
CA SER A 223 -31.37 15.09 3.84
C SER A 223 -32.50 15.75 4.66
N GLY A 224 -33.27 16.68 4.06
CA GLY A 224 -34.49 17.25 4.63
C GLY A 224 -35.75 16.35 4.56
N GLY A 225 -35.65 15.12 4.05
CA GLY A 225 -36.77 14.16 3.96
C GLY A 225 -37.65 14.31 2.70
N MET A 226 -37.44 15.36 1.90
CA MET A 226 -38.12 15.57 0.62
C MET A 226 -37.69 14.51 -0.41
N SER A 227 -38.65 14.02 -1.19
CA SER A 227 -38.43 13.10 -2.31
C SER A 227 -39.05 13.68 -3.58
N TYR A 228 -38.26 13.81 -4.65
CA TYR A 228 -38.71 14.30 -5.94
C TYR A 228 -38.67 13.15 -6.94
N PHE A 229 -39.78 12.89 -7.62
CA PHE A 229 -39.89 11.83 -8.64
C PHE A 229 -40.28 12.46 -9.97
N LYS A 230 -39.63 12.04 -11.07
CA LYS A 230 -39.86 12.57 -12.42
C LYS A 230 -39.89 11.48 -13.48
N ASP A 231 -40.81 11.59 -14.44
CA ASP A 231 -40.90 10.77 -15.67
C ASP A 231 -41.47 11.59 -16.86
N PRO A 232 -40.69 11.98 -17.88
CA PRO A 232 -39.30 11.61 -18.11
C PRO A 232 -38.38 12.22 -17.04
N CYS A 233 -37.23 11.58 -16.81
CA CYS A 233 -36.28 12.09 -15.84
C CYS A 233 -35.74 13.46 -16.26
N ASN A 234 -36.15 14.51 -15.54
CA ASN A 234 -35.59 15.85 -15.66
C ASN A 234 -35.37 16.42 -14.25
N LEU A 235 -34.10 16.50 -13.84
CA LEU A 235 -33.70 16.96 -12.51
C LEU A 235 -33.06 18.36 -12.53
N THR A 236 -33.20 19.10 -13.63
CA THR A 236 -32.59 20.44 -13.80
C THR A 236 -33.10 21.44 -12.77
N GLU A 237 -34.40 21.43 -12.47
CA GLU A 237 -35.03 22.26 -11.43
C GLU A 237 -34.52 21.92 -10.02
N TYR A 238 -33.98 20.72 -9.82
CA TYR A 238 -33.44 20.23 -8.55
C TYR A 238 -31.92 20.33 -8.45
N GLY A 239 -31.27 21.03 -9.38
CA GLY A 239 -29.84 21.28 -9.36
C GLY A 239 -28.99 20.10 -9.84
N PHE A 240 -29.52 19.25 -10.72
CA PHE A 240 -28.78 18.20 -11.42
C PHE A 240 -28.84 18.39 -12.94
N SER A 241 -27.75 18.10 -13.62
CA SER A 241 -27.66 18.15 -15.07
C SER A 241 -27.30 16.79 -15.65
N THR A 242 -27.95 16.42 -16.75
CA THR A 242 -27.60 15.25 -17.55
C THR A 242 -26.75 15.71 -18.73
N LYS A 243 -25.50 15.24 -18.81
CA LYS A 243 -24.56 15.61 -19.87
C LYS A 243 -24.19 14.40 -20.72
N LEU A 244 -24.14 14.60 -22.04
CA LEU A 244 -23.67 13.58 -22.98
C LEU A 244 -22.17 13.33 -22.80
N PHE A 245 -21.79 12.06 -22.87
CA PHE A 245 -20.41 11.59 -22.95
C PHE A 245 -20.31 10.56 -24.06
N SER A 246 -19.52 10.85 -25.10
CA SER A 246 -19.37 9.92 -26.23
C SER A 246 -18.27 8.91 -25.95
N HIS A 247 -18.59 7.62 -25.92
CA HIS A 247 -17.67 6.55 -25.59
C HIS A 247 -17.49 5.59 -26.78
N PRO A 248 -16.26 5.23 -27.20
CA PRO A 248 -16.04 4.39 -28.38
C PRO A 248 -16.74 3.02 -28.36
N LYS A 249 -16.83 2.36 -27.20
CA LYS A 249 -17.54 1.07 -27.03
C LYS A 249 -19.05 1.17 -26.78
N HIS A 250 -19.54 2.33 -26.32
CA HIS A 250 -20.94 2.46 -25.88
C HIS A 250 -21.71 3.55 -26.65
N LEU A 251 -21.07 4.20 -27.62
CA LEU A 251 -21.55 5.34 -28.38
C LEU A 251 -21.96 6.52 -27.48
N ASN A 252 -23.24 6.67 -27.12
CA ASN A 252 -23.71 7.70 -26.20
C ASN A 252 -23.85 7.15 -24.78
N CYS A 253 -23.17 7.80 -23.84
CA CYS A 253 -23.39 7.64 -22.41
C CYS A 253 -23.91 8.96 -21.81
N TYR A 254 -24.56 8.88 -20.65
CA TYR A 254 -25.12 10.03 -19.97
C TYR A 254 -24.60 10.13 -18.54
N THR A 255 -23.97 11.26 -18.23
CA THR A 255 -23.51 11.61 -16.88
C THR A 255 -24.58 12.43 -16.18
N VAL A 256 -25.16 11.92 -15.10
CA VAL A 256 -26.02 12.67 -14.18
C VAL A 256 -25.15 13.19 -13.04
N GLU A 257 -25.03 14.51 -12.93
CA GLU A 257 -24.17 15.15 -11.94
C GLU A 257 -24.81 16.42 -11.36
N PRO A 258 -24.49 16.78 -10.10
CA PRO A 258 -25.01 18.00 -9.50
C PRO A 258 -24.45 19.24 -10.20
N SER A 259 -25.33 20.20 -10.47
CA SER A 259 -24.99 21.49 -11.07
C SER A 259 -24.56 22.51 -10.00
N ASN A 260 -25.10 22.39 -8.79
CA ASN A 260 -24.89 23.34 -7.70
C ASN A 260 -24.28 22.64 -6.46
N PRO A 261 -23.36 23.29 -5.73
CA PRO A 261 -22.74 22.70 -4.54
C PRO A 261 -23.73 22.44 -3.40
N ILE A 262 -24.78 23.26 -3.27
CA ILE A 262 -25.81 23.10 -2.23
C ILE A 262 -26.58 21.80 -2.44
N SER A 263 -27.18 21.62 -3.62
CA SER A 263 -27.90 20.39 -4.00
C SER A 263 -27.00 19.16 -3.87
N SER A 264 -25.71 19.29 -4.23
CA SER A 264 -24.73 18.22 -4.08
C SER A 264 -24.55 17.76 -2.63
N ILE A 265 -24.49 18.69 -1.66
CA ILE A 265 -24.26 18.35 -0.25
C ILE A 265 -25.54 17.82 0.42
N GLU A 266 -26.72 18.29 -0.01
CA GLU A 266 -28.00 17.90 0.58
C GLU A 266 -28.53 16.56 0.10
N THR A 267 -28.18 16.14 -1.12
CA THR A 267 -28.62 14.85 -1.69
C THR A 267 -27.88 13.67 -1.05
N TYR A 268 -28.63 12.64 -0.68
CA TYR A 268 -28.05 11.37 -0.19
C TYR A 268 -28.51 10.14 -0.99
N PHE A 269 -29.51 10.29 -1.87
CA PHE A 269 -30.11 9.20 -2.64
C PHE A 269 -30.51 9.66 -4.04
N LEU A 270 -30.14 8.87 -5.05
CA LEU A 270 -30.59 9.00 -6.44
C LEU A 270 -30.97 7.61 -6.96
N GLY A 271 -32.22 7.44 -7.39
CA GLY A 271 -32.69 6.25 -8.10
C GLY A 271 -32.97 6.60 -9.56
N MET A 272 -32.61 5.70 -10.48
CA MET A 272 -32.82 5.85 -11.92
C MET A 272 -33.30 4.53 -12.52
N ALA A 273 -34.45 4.52 -13.17
CA ALA A 273 -34.89 3.41 -14.01
C ALA A 273 -34.50 3.70 -15.46
N VAL A 274 -33.59 2.89 -15.99
CA VAL A 274 -33.03 3.07 -17.33
C VAL A 274 -33.64 2.04 -18.27
N ASP A 275 -34.24 2.51 -19.36
CA ASP A 275 -34.73 1.69 -20.47
C ASP A 275 -33.52 1.20 -21.28
N LEU A 276 -33.41 -0.13 -21.45
CA LEU A 276 -32.30 -0.77 -22.14
C LEU A 276 -32.44 -0.73 -23.67
N GLY A 277 -33.55 -0.20 -24.18
CA GLY A 277 -33.79 -0.04 -25.61
C GLY A 277 -34.18 -1.36 -26.30
N PRO A 278 -34.08 -1.42 -27.64
CA PRO A 278 -34.51 -2.59 -28.39
C PRO A 278 -33.54 -3.76 -28.25
N LYS A 279 -34.09 -4.98 -28.36
CA LYS A 279 -33.27 -6.19 -28.50
C LYS A 279 -32.44 -6.12 -29.79
N PRO A 280 -31.20 -6.61 -29.80
CA PRO A 280 -30.34 -6.58 -30.97
C PRO A 280 -30.91 -7.41 -32.15
N ASP A 281 -30.75 -6.91 -33.37
CA ASP A 281 -31.15 -7.58 -34.62
C ASP A 281 -29.91 -8.04 -35.40
N TYR A 282 -29.43 -9.23 -35.03
CA TYR A 282 -28.30 -9.88 -35.68
C TYR A 282 -28.62 -10.48 -37.05
N ALA A 283 -29.91 -10.62 -37.40
CA ALA A 283 -30.31 -11.23 -38.67
C ALA A 283 -30.15 -10.25 -39.84
N ASN A 284 -30.43 -8.96 -39.62
CA ASN A 284 -30.45 -7.98 -40.70
C ASN A 284 -29.27 -7.02 -40.67
N PHE A 285 -29.24 -6.07 -39.71
CA PHE A 285 -28.36 -4.90 -39.80
C PHE A 285 -27.17 -4.93 -38.83
N GLN A 286 -27.27 -5.64 -37.70
CA GLN A 286 -26.21 -5.68 -36.66
C GLN A 286 -25.25 -6.86 -36.79
N GLN A 287 -25.22 -7.55 -37.95
CA GLN A 287 -24.26 -8.62 -38.20
C GLN A 287 -22.82 -8.07 -38.33
N GLY A 288 -22.03 -8.13 -37.26
CA GLY A 288 -20.63 -7.69 -37.26
C GLY A 288 -20.01 -7.82 -35.86
N PHE A 289 -18.83 -7.22 -35.66
CA PHE A 289 -18.14 -7.15 -34.37
C PHE A 289 -17.75 -8.52 -33.81
N LEU A 290 -17.22 -9.41 -34.65
CA LEU A 290 -16.86 -10.78 -34.28
C LEU A 290 -15.84 -10.83 -33.13
N ASN A 291 -14.94 -9.85 -33.03
CA ASN A 291 -13.92 -9.84 -31.99
C ASN A 291 -14.45 -9.32 -30.65
N ASP A 292 -15.64 -8.71 -30.62
CA ASP A 292 -16.28 -8.20 -29.41
C ASP A 292 -17.07 -9.30 -28.67
N VAL A 293 -17.06 -10.56 -29.14
CA VAL A 293 -17.84 -11.66 -28.52
C VAL A 293 -17.57 -11.83 -27.03
N PHE A 294 -16.34 -11.55 -26.58
CA PHE A 294 -15.98 -11.61 -25.16
C PHE A 294 -16.38 -10.37 -24.35
N ASP A 295 -16.75 -9.28 -25.03
CA ASP A 295 -17.20 -8.01 -24.46
C ASP A 295 -18.74 -7.85 -24.51
N GLN A 296 -19.45 -8.80 -25.15
CA GLN A 296 -20.92 -8.79 -25.23
C GLN A 296 -21.57 -9.05 -23.87
N ALA A 297 -22.40 -8.11 -23.43
CA ALA A 297 -23.21 -8.21 -22.23
C ALA A 297 -24.61 -7.61 -22.47
N THR A 298 -25.57 -7.95 -21.61
CA THR A 298 -26.92 -7.36 -21.63
C THR A 298 -27.12 -6.51 -20.38
N GLY A 299 -27.85 -5.40 -20.52
CA GLY A 299 -28.03 -4.42 -19.45
C GLY A 299 -27.24 -3.14 -19.71
N LEU A 300 -26.65 -2.58 -18.67
CA LEU A 300 -25.91 -1.33 -18.74
C LEU A 300 -24.66 -1.35 -17.85
N ARG A 301 -23.73 -0.45 -18.13
CA ARG A 301 -22.51 -0.21 -17.37
C ARG A 301 -22.58 1.16 -16.69
N VAL A 302 -22.26 1.22 -15.41
CA VAL A 302 -22.26 2.45 -14.61
C VAL A 302 -20.92 2.74 -13.99
N VAL A 303 -20.53 4.00 -13.93
CA VAL A 303 -19.33 4.45 -13.22
C VAL A 303 -19.66 5.66 -12.36
N ILE A 304 -19.13 5.65 -11.13
CA ILE A 304 -19.30 6.73 -10.15
C ILE A 304 -17.97 7.48 -10.07
N HIS A 305 -18.01 8.80 -10.15
CA HIS A 305 -16.83 9.64 -10.16
C HIS A 305 -17.12 11.03 -9.60
N GLU A 306 -16.10 11.85 -9.36
CA GLU A 306 -16.33 13.24 -8.94
C GLU A 306 -17.03 14.02 -10.07
N PRO A 307 -17.88 15.00 -9.73
CA PRO A 307 -18.50 15.88 -10.73
C PRO A 307 -17.46 16.57 -11.62
N ASN A 308 -17.81 16.76 -12.89
CA ASN A 308 -16.98 17.40 -13.92
C ASN A 308 -15.63 16.69 -14.19
N ARG A 309 -15.53 15.40 -13.85
CA ARG A 309 -14.40 14.52 -14.21
C ARG A 309 -14.71 13.65 -15.41
N TYR A 310 -13.64 13.26 -16.11
CA TYR A 310 -13.72 12.31 -17.19
C TYR A 310 -14.11 10.92 -16.66
N PRO A 311 -15.21 10.32 -17.12
CA PRO A 311 -15.67 9.02 -16.63
C PRO A 311 -14.87 7.88 -17.26
N ASN A 312 -14.07 7.17 -16.46
CA ASN A 312 -13.30 6.02 -16.93
C ASN A 312 -14.14 4.72 -16.84
N VAL A 313 -15.01 4.54 -17.85
CA VAL A 313 -15.99 3.44 -17.92
C VAL A 313 -15.32 2.07 -17.97
N GLU A 314 -14.20 1.94 -18.68
CA GLU A 314 -13.50 0.64 -18.83
C GLU A 314 -12.85 0.16 -17.51
N HIS A 315 -12.28 1.06 -16.71
CA HIS A 315 -11.54 0.67 -15.50
C HIS A 315 -12.41 0.62 -14.24
N PHE A 316 -13.34 1.56 -14.10
CA PHE A 316 -14.16 1.71 -12.89
C PHE A 316 -15.65 1.39 -13.12
N GLY A 317 -16.02 0.99 -14.34
CA GLY A 317 -17.40 0.64 -14.67
C GLY A 317 -17.82 -0.70 -14.05
N MET A 318 -19.06 -0.73 -13.56
CA MET A 318 -19.74 -1.90 -13.01
C MET A 318 -20.92 -2.28 -13.92
N ASN A 319 -21.12 -3.58 -14.15
CA ASN A 319 -22.25 -4.07 -14.95
C ASN A 319 -23.51 -4.16 -14.10
N VAL A 320 -24.64 -3.78 -14.68
CA VAL A 320 -25.99 -3.80 -14.09
C VAL A 320 -26.90 -4.58 -15.03
N GLU A 321 -27.56 -5.59 -14.46
CA GLU A 321 -28.42 -6.50 -15.19
C GLU A 321 -29.84 -5.94 -15.43
N SER A 322 -30.46 -6.37 -16.51
CA SER A 322 -31.87 -6.09 -16.84
C SER A 322 -32.85 -6.73 -15.84
N GLY A 323 -33.96 -6.05 -15.56
CA GLY A 323 -35.05 -6.52 -14.69
C GLY A 323 -34.70 -6.58 -13.19
N LYS A 324 -33.54 -6.03 -12.80
CA LYS A 324 -33.06 -6.03 -11.41
C LYS A 324 -32.88 -4.62 -10.88
N MET A 325 -32.99 -4.52 -9.56
CA MET A 325 -32.59 -3.35 -8.79
C MET A 325 -31.15 -3.56 -8.33
N THR A 326 -30.25 -2.66 -8.72
CA THR A 326 -28.87 -2.61 -8.26
C THR A 326 -28.66 -1.39 -7.39
N GLU A 327 -28.40 -1.62 -6.12
CA GLU A 327 -28.07 -0.61 -5.14
C GLU A 327 -26.56 -0.46 -5.01
N LEU A 328 -26.06 0.74 -5.29
CA LEU A 328 -24.69 1.18 -5.18
C LEU A 328 -24.57 2.03 -3.91
N ALA A 329 -24.28 1.37 -2.79
CA ALA A 329 -24.03 2.05 -1.52
C ALA A 329 -22.57 2.54 -1.49
N TYR A 330 -22.36 3.86 -1.38
CA TYR A 330 -21.01 4.46 -1.38
C TYR A 330 -20.64 5.11 -0.05
N THR A 331 -19.33 5.16 0.21
CA THR A 331 -18.71 5.97 1.26
C THR A 331 -17.73 6.96 0.62
N PRO A 332 -17.86 8.28 0.86
CA PRO A 332 -16.92 9.25 0.34
C PRO A 332 -15.59 9.17 1.10
N THR A 333 -14.50 9.13 0.34
CA THR A 333 -13.13 9.10 0.86
C THR A 333 -12.38 10.31 0.30
N LEU A 334 -11.90 11.20 1.17
CA LEU A 334 -11.04 12.31 0.79
C LEU A 334 -9.59 11.92 0.99
N TRP A 335 -8.81 11.94 -0.08
CA TRP A 335 -7.37 11.74 -0.05
C TRP A 335 -6.67 13.09 0.03
N ASN A 336 -5.74 13.20 0.97
CA ASN A 336 -4.81 14.31 1.10
C ASN A 336 -3.38 13.76 1.02
N ARG A 337 -2.81 13.77 -0.19
CA ARG A 337 -1.45 13.28 -0.45
C ARG A 337 -0.42 14.34 -0.09
N SER A 338 0.72 13.90 0.40
CA SER A 338 1.81 14.79 0.78
C SER A 338 2.65 15.13 -0.45
N ASN A 339 2.88 16.41 -0.70
CA ASN A 339 3.76 16.84 -1.78
C ASN A 339 5.23 16.65 -1.37
N THR A 340 5.85 15.56 -1.81
CA THR A 340 7.24 15.21 -1.47
C THR A 340 8.16 15.35 -2.67
N PRO A 341 9.49 15.55 -2.47
CA PRO A 341 10.44 15.60 -3.59
C PRO A 341 10.53 14.30 -4.40
N VAL A 342 10.26 13.15 -3.76
CA VAL A 342 10.30 11.82 -4.40
C VAL A 342 8.99 11.52 -5.13
N ASN A 343 7.86 11.83 -4.50
CA ASN A 343 6.52 11.65 -5.06
C ASN A 343 5.78 13.01 -5.04
N PRO A 344 6.03 13.88 -6.03
CA PRO A 344 5.40 15.20 -6.07
C PRO A 344 3.94 15.12 -6.52
N CYS A 345 3.13 16.05 -6.04
CA CYS A 345 1.74 16.19 -6.43
C CYS A 345 1.38 17.67 -6.67
N ILE A 346 0.33 17.92 -7.44
CA ILE A 346 -0.15 19.27 -7.76
C ILE A 346 -1.48 19.57 -7.05
N LEU A 347 -1.70 20.84 -6.68
CA LEU A 347 -2.95 21.26 -6.05
C LEU A 347 -4.08 21.41 -7.08
N SER A 348 -3.76 21.98 -8.24
CA SER A 348 -4.67 22.14 -9.36
C SER A 348 -3.90 21.95 -10.66
N GLY A 349 -4.54 21.31 -11.63
CA GLY A 349 -4.00 21.18 -12.99
C GLY A 349 -4.92 21.82 -14.00
N GLU A 350 -4.44 21.97 -15.23
CA GLU A 350 -5.21 22.55 -16.32
C GLU A 350 -6.33 21.62 -16.77
N SER A 351 -7.52 22.18 -17.00
CA SER A 351 -8.62 21.45 -17.62
C SER A 351 -8.28 21.05 -19.05
N PHE A 352 -8.92 19.98 -19.53
CA PHE A 352 -8.78 19.53 -20.90
C PHE A 352 -10.15 19.32 -21.55
N LYS A 353 -10.16 19.25 -22.88
CA LYS A 353 -11.38 19.05 -23.65
C LYS A 353 -11.43 17.64 -24.24
N ASP A 354 -12.61 17.06 -24.25
CA ASP A 354 -12.96 15.87 -25.04
C ASP A 354 -14.23 16.18 -25.85
N LEU A 355 -14.10 16.21 -27.18
CA LEU A 355 -15.17 16.52 -28.14
C LEU A 355 -15.95 17.81 -27.81
N GLY A 356 -15.25 18.84 -27.32
CA GLY A 356 -15.82 20.15 -26.98
C GLY A 356 -16.29 20.29 -25.52
N ARG A 357 -16.46 19.19 -24.78
CA ARG A 357 -16.75 19.23 -23.33
C ARG A 357 -15.47 19.37 -22.53
N GLU A 358 -15.48 20.25 -21.55
CA GLU A 358 -14.35 20.53 -20.67
C GLU A 358 -14.40 19.66 -19.40
N PHE A 359 -13.24 19.11 -19.01
CA PHE A 359 -13.07 18.22 -17.87
C PHE A 359 -11.91 18.68 -17.00
N TRP A 360 -12.00 18.44 -15.69
CA TRP A 360 -10.93 18.77 -14.75
C TRP A 360 -9.74 17.81 -14.85
N TYR A 361 -8.56 18.30 -14.50
CA TYR A 361 -7.26 17.61 -14.60
C TYR A 361 -7.13 16.31 -13.81
N THR A 362 -6.91 15.19 -14.48
CA THR A 362 -6.50 13.91 -13.90
C THR A 362 -5.13 13.53 -14.46
N GLN A 363 -4.31 12.84 -13.65
CA GLN A 363 -2.99 12.40 -14.08
C GLN A 363 -3.06 11.48 -15.31
N ARG A 364 -3.99 10.53 -15.31
CA ARG A 364 -4.13 9.54 -16.38
C ARG A 364 -4.52 10.19 -17.71
N GLU A 365 -5.55 11.02 -17.70
CA GLU A 365 -6.00 11.71 -18.90
C GLU A 365 -4.99 12.77 -19.35
N CYS A 366 -4.15 13.32 -18.47
CA CYS A 366 -2.98 14.12 -18.85
C CYS A 366 -2.00 13.29 -19.69
N THR A 367 -1.61 12.10 -19.22
CA THR A 367 -0.71 11.21 -19.96
C THR A 367 -1.31 10.80 -21.31
N ASN A 368 -2.57 10.37 -21.32
CA ASN A 368 -3.24 9.95 -22.56
C ASN A 368 -3.45 11.12 -23.52
N LYS A 369 -3.75 12.32 -23.02
CA LYS A 369 -3.81 13.53 -23.83
C LYS A 369 -2.44 13.90 -24.41
N HIS A 370 -1.35 13.72 -23.66
CA HIS A 370 0.00 13.95 -24.18
C HIS A 370 0.29 13.04 -25.38
N ILE A 371 -0.06 11.75 -25.28
CA ILE A 371 0.05 10.79 -26.40
C ILE A 371 -0.83 11.26 -27.57
N GLN A 372 -2.08 11.61 -27.29
CA GLN A 372 -3.01 12.13 -28.29
C GLN A 372 -2.45 13.35 -29.04
N ASP A 373 -1.88 14.32 -28.33
CA ASP A 373 -1.33 15.55 -28.92
C ASP A 373 -0.11 15.24 -29.81
N GLN A 374 0.75 14.30 -29.41
CA GLN A 374 1.90 13.85 -30.21
C GLN A 374 1.45 13.14 -31.49
N VAL A 375 0.44 12.27 -31.40
CA VAL A 375 -0.11 11.54 -32.56
C VAL A 375 -0.82 12.51 -33.51
N MET A 376 -1.58 13.47 -32.99
CA MET A 376 -2.20 14.51 -33.82
C MET A 376 -1.15 15.37 -34.54
N ALA A 377 -0.03 15.71 -33.88
CA ALA A 377 1.03 16.53 -34.46
C ALA A 377 1.84 15.78 -35.53
N ARG A 378 2.14 14.49 -35.32
CA ARG A 378 3.02 13.69 -36.21
C ARG A 378 2.26 12.92 -37.29
N CYS A 379 1.11 12.35 -36.95
CA CYS A 379 0.34 11.46 -37.82
C CYS A 379 -0.93 12.10 -38.41
N ASN A 380 -1.27 13.33 -37.99
CA ASN A 380 -2.45 14.07 -38.43
C ASN A 380 -3.75 13.24 -38.33
N CYS A 381 -3.91 12.51 -37.23
CA CYS A 381 -5.11 11.73 -36.92
C CYS A 381 -5.40 11.75 -35.41
N ILE A 382 -6.64 11.43 -35.04
CA ILE A 382 -7.11 11.41 -33.65
C ILE A 382 -7.23 9.94 -33.18
N ILE A 383 -6.71 9.59 -32.00
CA ILE A 383 -6.95 8.26 -31.42
C ILE A 383 -8.40 8.20 -30.93
N GLY A 384 -9.18 7.24 -31.43
CA GLY A 384 -10.58 7.04 -31.05
C GLY A 384 -10.82 5.89 -30.09
N LEU A 385 -9.84 5.57 -29.22
CA LEU A 385 -9.91 4.46 -28.27
C LEU A 385 -10.39 4.90 -26.88
N PRO A 386 -11.03 4.00 -26.10
CA PRO A 386 -11.48 4.33 -24.75
C PRO A 386 -10.36 4.88 -23.85
N GLY A 387 -10.67 5.94 -23.10
CA GLY A 387 -9.74 6.57 -22.16
C GLY A 387 -8.75 7.56 -22.77
N PHE A 388 -8.74 7.78 -24.09
CA PHE A 388 -7.98 8.85 -24.74
C PHE A 388 -8.87 10.08 -24.94
N PRO A 389 -8.63 11.20 -24.23
CA PRO A 389 -9.36 12.44 -24.48
C PRO A 389 -9.12 12.93 -25.91
N ARG A 390 -10.15 13.46 -26.57
CA ARG A 390 -10.10 13.97 -27.95
C ARG A 390 -10.27 15.49 -27.95
N PRO A 391 -9.18 16.28 -27.96
CA PRO A 391 -9.27 17.75 -27.84
C PRO A 391 -10.01 18.43 -28.99
N LYS A 392 -10.02 17.80 -30.17
CA LYS A 392 -10.69 18.29 -31.38
C LYS A 392 -11.75 17.31 -31.82
N THR A 393 -12.82 17.83 -32.43
CA THR A 393 -13.83 17.02 -33.09
C THR A 393 -13.28 16.46 -34.41
N PRO A 394 -13.49 15.17 -34.70
CA PRO A 394 -13.02 14.55 -35.95
C PRO A 394 -13.68 15.20 -37.16
N SER A 395 -12.90 15.43 -38.21
CA SER A 395 -13.34 16.03 -39.49
C SER A 395 -12.60 15.41 -40.66
N ILE A 396 -12.97 15.73 -41.90
CA ILE A 396 -12.27 15.21 -43.10
C ILE A 396 -10.78 15.59 -43.09
N ALA A 397 -10.44 16.80 -42.61
CA ALA A 397 -9.05 17.28 -42.53
C ALA A 397 -8.24 16.62 -41.40
N LEU A 398 -8.93 16.20 -40.33
CA LEU A 398 -8.34 15.58 -39.15
C LEU A 398 -9.25 14.43 -38.68
N PRO A 399 -9.17 13.26 -39.32
CA PRO A 399 -10.03 12.13 -39.01
C PRO A 399 -9.46 11.27 -37.88
N TYR A 400 -10.19 10.22 -37.50
CA TYR A 400 -9.65 9.21 -36.58
C TYR A 400 -8.56 8.37 -37.24
N CYS A 401 -7.58 7.90 -36.46
CA CYS A 401 -6.49 7.07 -36.97
C CYS A 401 -6.96 5.73 -37.54
N ALA A 402 -8.11 5.22 -37.07
CA ALA A 402 -8.69 3.98 -37.58
C ALA A 402 -9.74 4.18 -38.71
N SER A 403 -9.77 5.37 -39.33
CA SER A 403 -10.75 5.69 -40.37
C SER A 403 -10.29 5.26 -41.78
N PHE A 404 -11.16 4.54 -42.50
CA PHE A 404 -10.93 4.07 -43.87
C PHE A 404 -12.20 4.13 -44.73
N THR A 405 -13.29 4.70 -44.23
CA THR A 405 -14.55 4.84 -44.97
C THR A 405 -14.63 6.15 -45.75
N ARG A 406 -15.58 6.19 -46.69
CA ARG A 406 -15.94 7.41 -47.42
C ARG A 406 -16.42 8.56 -46.52
N ALA A 407 -16.81 8.26 -45.27
CA ALA A 407 -17.22 9.27 -44.30
C ALA A 407 -16.13 10.35 -44.07
N TYR A 408 -14.85 9.96 -44.22
CA TYR A 408 -13.68 10.83 -44.05
C TYR A 408 -12.82 10.96 -45.33
N ASN A 409 -13.34 10.51 -46.49
CA ASN A 409 -12.56 10.43 -47.76
C ASN A 409 -11.23 9.66 -47.61
N LYS A 410 -11.23 8.57 -46.83
CA LYS A 410 -10.06 7.73 -46.59
C LYS A 410 -10.20 6.37 -47.27
N THR A 411 -9.07 5.74 -47.55
CA THR A 411 -8.95 4.38 -48.06
C THR A 411 -8.32 3.45 -47.02
N PHE A 412 -8.31 2.14 -47.29
CA PHE A 412 -7.63 1.17 -46.41
C PHE A 412 -6.11 1.40 -46.35
N ASP A 413 -5.49 1.86 -47.43
CA ASP A 413 -4.05 2.17 -47.45
C ASP A 413 -3.74 3.38 -46.55
N ASP A 414 -4.62 4.39 -46.54
CA ASP A 414 -4.50 5.53 -45.61
C ASP A 414 -4.55 5.07 -44.15
N PHE A 415 -5.45 4.13 -43.85
CA PHE A 415 -5.59 3.56 -42.52
C PHE A 415 -4.31 2.84 -42.06
N LEU A 416 -3.72 1.99 -42.90
CA LEU A 416 -2.47 1.31 -42.58
C LEU A 416 -1.32 2.30 -42.32
N ASN A 417 -1.22 3.32 -43.16
CA ASN A 417 -0.20 4.36 -43.00
C ASN A 417 -0.36 5.12 -41.67
N GLN A 418 -1.60 5.48 -41.31
CA GLN A 418 -1.90 6.15 -40.05
C GLN A 418 -1.67 5.25 -38.84
N LEU A 419 -2.06 3.97 -38.93
CA LEU A 419 -1.87 3.00 -37.87
C LEU A 419 -0.37 2.75 -37.61
N ASN A 420 0.42 2.54 -38.66
CA ASN A 420 1.87 2.36 -38.55
C ASN A 420 2.55 3.60 -37.96
N CYS A 421 2.11 4.81 -38.35
CA CYS A 421 2.59 6.04 -37.74
C CYS A 421 2.24 6.11 -36.24
N TYR A 422 0.99 5.83 -35.89
CA TYR A 422 0.51 5.83 -34.49
C TYR A 422 1.33 4.86 -33.62
N VAL A 423 1.51 3.62 -34.07
CA VAL A 423 2.29 2.60 -33.36
C VAL A 423 3.75 3.04 -33.20
N GLY A 424 4.37 3.56 -34.26
CA GLY A 424 5.73 4.09 -34.19
C GLY A 424 5.90 5.27 -33.24
N VAL A 425 4.88 6.15 -33.14
CA VAL A 425 4.89 7.22 -32.14
C VAL A 425 4.86 6.66 -30.72
N LEU A 426 4.03 5.64 -30.47
CA LEU A 426 3.90 5.00 -29.16
C LEU A 426 5.21 4.37 -28.68
N GLU A 427 5.97 3.75 -29.59
CA GLU A 427 7.28 3.15 -29.29
C GLU A 427 8.37 4.21 -29.03
N SER A 428 8.27 5.38 -29.67
CA SER A 428 9.25 6.47 -29.55
C SER A 428 9.00 7.45 -28.39
N LEU A 429 7.87 7.31 -27.69
CA LEU A 429 7.37 8.28 -26.72
C LEU A 429 8.16 8.22 -25.41
N THR A 430 8.71 9.36 -25.00
CA THR A 430 9.26 9.54 -23.65
C THR A 430 8.14 9.76 -22.64
N GLU A 431 8.39 9.40 -21.39
CA GLU A 431 7.42 9.52 -20.30
C GLU A 431 6.93 10.98 -20.12
N ALA A 432 5.62 11.17 -20.05
CA ALA A 432 5.02 12.50 -19.90
C ALA A 432 5.12 12.98 -18.44
N ASN A 433 5.50 14.25 -18.24
CA ASN A 433 5.51 14.90 -16.92
C ASN A 433 4.08 15.22 -16.43
N CYS A 434 3.31 14.20 -16.07
CA CYS A 434 1.96 14.32 -15.51
C CYS A 434 1.97 13.88 -14.04
N LEU A 435 1.69 14.81 -13.14
CA LEU A 435 1.71 14.59 -11.69
C LEU A 435 0.30 14.28 -11.14
N PRO A 436 0.16 13.44 -10.10
CA PRO A 436 -1.11 13.25 -9.41
C PRO A 436 -1.56 14.53 -8.70
N ARG A 437 -2.87 14.66 -8.46
CA ARG A 437 -3.38 15.72 -7.58
C ARG A 437 -3.12 15.36 -6.12
N CYS A 438 -2.82 16.36 -5.30
CA CYS A 438 -2.67 16.16 -3.86
C CYS A 438 -4.02 15.85 -3.20
N ILE A 439 -5.07 16.54 -3.63
CA ILE A 439 -6.42 16.36 -3.11
C ILE A 439 -7.28 15.66 -4.17
N LEU A 440 -7.89 14.54 -3.79
CA LEU A 440 -8.85 13.82 -4.63
C LEU A 440 -9.91 13.15 -3.76
N THR A 441 -11.12 13.05 -4.30
CA THR A 441 -12.25 12.38 -3.66
C THR A 441 -12.54 11.09 -4.41
N GLU A 442 -12.58 9.99 -3.67
CA GLU A 442 -12.97 8.67 -4.16
C GLU A 442 -14.29 8.26 -3.52
N TYR A 443 -15.05 7.44 -4.25
CA TYR A 443 -16.34 6.92 -3.78
C TYR A 443 -16.23 5.41 -3.72
N GLU A 444 -15.88 4.88 -2.56
CA GLU A 444 -15.79 3.42 -2.37
C GLU A 444 -17.20 2.83 -2.38
N THR A 445 -17.51 2.02 -3.38
CA THR A 445 -18.87 1.55 -3.66
C THR A 445 -19.02 0.05 -3.41
N LYS A 446 -20.13 -0.33 -2.77
CA LYS A 446 -20.52 -1.74 -2.57
C LYS A 446 -21.84 -2.01 -3.29
N PRO A 447 -21.85 -2.83 -4.36
CA PRO A 447 -23.07 -3.17 -5.06
C PRO A 447 -23.87 -4.22 -4.28
N SER A 448 -25.20 -4.09 -4.31
CA SER A 448 -26.16 -5.08 -3.86
C SER A 448 -27.23 -5.22 -4.93
N VAL A 449 -27.61 -6.45 -5.27
CA VAL A 449 -28.51 -6.73 -6.39
C VAL A 449 -29.71 -7.53 -5.88
N THR A 450 -30.91 -7.12 -6.30
CA THR A 450 -32.17 -7.83 -6.03
C THR A 450 -33.13 -7.70 -7.22
N TYR A 451 -34.20 -8.48 -7.25
CA TYR A 451 -35.22 -8.36 -8.29
C TYR A 451 -35.98 -7.04 -8.17
N TRP A 452 -36.21 -6.37 -9.30
CA TRP A 452 -37.09 -5.21 -9.32
C TRP A 452 -38.54 -5.68 -9.37
N GLY A 453 -39.20 -5.71 -8.22
CA GLY A 453 -40.57 -6.25 -8.08
C GLY A 453 -41.69 -5.40 -8.69
N ALA A 454 -41.36 -4.41 -9.53
CA ALA A 454 -42.36 -3.58 -10.18
C ALA A 454 -43.01 -4.34 -11.35
N THR A 455 -44.34 -4.37 -11.36
CA THR A 455 -45.13 -4.91 -12.46
C THR A 455 -45.34 -3.88 -13.56
N ASP A 456 -45.60 -4.32 -14.79
CA ASP A 456 -45.72 -3.45 -15.97
C ASP A 456 -46.76 -2.32 -15.77
N TRP A 457 -47.93 -2.64 -15.18
CA TRP A 457 -48.96 -1.64 -14.89
C TRP A 457 -48.51 -0.62 -13.83
N GLN A 458 -47.74 -1.03 -12.81
CA GLN A 458 -47.18 -0.10 -11.81
C GLN A 458 -46.16 0.85 -12.45
N VAL A 459 -45.31 0.32 -13.33
CA VAL A 459 -44.34 1.11 -14.09
C VAL A 459 -45.07 2.11 -15.00
N TYR A 460 -46.15 1.69 -15.65
CA TYR A 460 -46.99 2.58 -16.46
C TYR A 460 -47.63 3.71 -15.63
N TRP A 461 -48.40 3.36 -14.59
CA TRP A 461 -49.16 4.36 -13.83
C TRP A 461 -48.28 5.29 -13.00
N SER A 462 -47.17 4.80 -12.44
CA SER A 462 -46.24 5.64 -11.66
C SER A 462 -45.70 6.82 -12.48
N GLY A 463 -45.53 6.66 -13.80
CA GLY A 463 -45.04 7.74 -14.66
C GLY A 463 -46.05 8.87 -14.84
N LYS A 464 -47.32 8.52 -15.02
CA LYS A 464 -48.39 9.50 -15.27
C LYS A 464 -48.87 10.14 -13.95
N PHE A 465 -49.17 9.32 -12.95
CA PHE A 465 -49.79 9.74 -11.70
C PHE A 465 -48.90 10.63 -10.84
N VAL A 466 -47.60 10.32 -10.73
CA VAL A 466 -46.72 11.03 -9.78
C VAL A 466 -46.41 12.45 -10.26
N ASN A 467 -46.20 12.66 -11.56
CA ASN A 467 -46.05 14.00 -12.11
C ASN A 467 -47.33 14.83 -11.91
N ASP A 468 -48.51 14.23 -12.10
CA ASP A 468 -49.77 14.94 -11.91
C ASP A 468 -49.99 15.38 -10.45
N ILE A 469 -49.52 14.59 -9.48
CA ILE A 469 -49.51 14.98 -8.05
C ILE A 469 -48.58 16.18 -7.83
N GLU A 470 -47.39 16.14 -8.42
CA GLU A 470 -46.40 17.21 -8.26
C GLU A 470 -46.88 18.51 -8.91
N ASP A 471 -47.46 18.44 -10.12
CA ASP A 471 -48.12 19.55 -10.80
C ASP A 471 -49.24 20.13 -9.91
N LEU A 472 -50.08 19.27 -9.33
CA LEU A 472 -51.13 19.70 -8.40
C LEU A 472 -50.55 20.41 -7.17
N SER A 473 -49.49 19.87 -6.58
CA SER A 473 -48.78 20.50 -5.45
C SER A 473 -48.24 21.88 -5.83
N SER A 474 -47.65 22.02 -7.02
CA SER A 474 -47.14 23.30 -7.52
C SER A 474 -48.26 24.32 -7.72
N LEU A 475 -49.45 23.89 -8.21
CA LEU A 475 -50.61 24.76 -8.38
C LEU A 475 -51.18 25.22 -7.04
N ILE A 476 -51.19 24.35 -6.02
CA ILE A 476 -51.59 24.70 -4.65
C ILE A 476 -50.65 25.76 -4.09
N GLN A 477 -49.34 25.59 -4.28
CA GLN A 477 -48.34 26.56 -3.84
C GLN A 477 -48.46 27.90 -4.58
N ASP A 478 -48.58 27.90 -5.91
CA ASP A 478 -48.79 29.09 -6.75
C ASP A 478 -50.04 29.88 -6.29
N ARG A 479 -51.13 29.17 -5.93
CA ARG A 479 -52.35 29.77 -5.39
C ARG A 479 -52.09 30.48 -4.06
N ASP A 480 -51.39 29.80 -3.15
CA ASP A 480 -51.15 30.30 -1.80
C ASP A 480 -50.16 31.48 -1.80
N GLU A 481 -49.22 31.52 -2.76
CA GLU A 481 -48.24 32.60 -2.95
C GLU A 481 -48.78 33.82 -3.75
N ARG A 482 -50.04 33.77 -4.25
CA ARG A 482 -50.80 34.90 -4.84
C ARG A 482 -50.17 35.62 -6.04
N ALA A 483 -49.20 35.02 -6.74
CA ALA A 483 -48.45 35.67 -7.83
C ALA A 483 -49.05 35.54 -9.24
N LYS A 484 -50.02 34.63 -9.49
CA LYS A 484 -50.58 34.36 -10.83
C LYS A 484 -52.10 34.65 -10.92
N PRO A 485 -52.62 35.11 -12.09
CA PRO A 485 -54.05 35.37 -12.26
C PRO A 485 -54.89 34.08 -12.15
N LEU A 486 -55.96 34.16 -11.35
CA LEU A 486 -56.85 33.03 -11.01
C LEU A 486 -57.44 32.24 -12.21
N PRO A 487 -57.73 32.84 -13.39
CA PRO A 487 -58.25 32.11 -14.54
C PRO A 487 -57.27 31.09 -15.13
N GLU A 488 -55.99 31.46 -15.25
CA GLU A 488 -54.91 30.59 -15.77
C GLU A 488 -54.69 29.38 -14.86
N LEU A 489 -54.74 29.61 -13.55
CA LEU A 489 -54.59 28.56 -12.55
C LEU A 489 -55.75 27.55 -12.63
N ARG A 490 -56.97 28.03 -12.91
CA ARG A 490 -58.16 27.19 -13.04
C ARG A 490 -58.11 26.31 -14.29
N GLU A 491 -57.57 26.83 -15.39
CA GLU A 491 -57.36 26.06 -16.61
C GLU A 491 -56.31 24.96 -16.41
N ARG A 492 -55.14 25.31 -15.85
CA ARG A 492 -54.09 24.31 -15.52
C ARG A 492 -54.61 23.25 -14.55
N PHE A 493 -55.35 23.64 -13.52
CA PHE A 493 -55.99 22.69 -12.59
C PHE A 493 -57.02 21.80 -13.31
N GLY A 494 -57.80 22.34 -14.24
CA GLY A 494 -58.73 21.56 -15.06
C GLY A 494 -58.03 20.44 -15.85
N ALA A 495 -56.89 20.76 -16.46
CA ALA A 495 -56.07 19.79 -17.20
C ALA A 495 -55.40 18.75 -16.29
N VAL A 496 -54.90 19.15 -15.12
CA VAL A 496 -54.33 18.21 -14.12
C VAL A 496 -55.44 17.30 -13.57
N LYS A 497 -56.61 17.87 -13.25
CA LYS A 497 -57.78 17.14 -12.75
C LYS A 497 -58.23 16.07 -13.75
N SER A 498 -58.35 16.38 -15.04
CA SER A 498 -58.82 15.40 -16.03
C SER A 498 -57.88 14.19 -16.13
N ARG A 499 -56.57 14.39 -16.03
CA ARG A 499 -55.57 13.31 -16.05
C ARG A 499 -55.59 12.47 -14.77
N LEU A 500 -55.65 13.11 -13.60
CA LEU A 500 -55.79 12.43 -12.32
C LEU A 500 -57.07 11.60 -12.23
N MET A 501 -58.19 12.14 -12.72
CA MET A 501 -59.47 11.43 -12.69
C MET A 501 -59.40 10.10 -13.46
N ARG A 502 -58.64 10.03 -14.58
CA ARG A 502 -58.44 8.77 -15.31
C ARG A 502 -57.85 7.66 -14.44
N TYR A 503 -56.91 7.98 -13.56
CA TYR A 503 -56.35 7.03 -12.61
C TYR A 503 -57.32 6.72 -11.47
N LEU A 504 -57.98 7.75 -10.92
CA LEU A 504 -58.84 7.63 -9.74
C LEU A 504 -60.18 6.91 -10.01
N THR A 505 -60.70 6.94 -11.25
CA THR A 505 -61.97 6.30 -11.62
C THR A 505 -61.82 4.92 -12.23
N GLN A 506 -60.59 4.46 -12.50
CA GLN A 506 -60.34 3.17 -13.11
C GLN A 506 -60.57 2.04 -12.08
N GLU A 507 -61.52 1.14 -12.33
CA GLU A 507 -61.81 0.02 -11.43
C GLU A 507 -60.68 -1.03 -11.40
N ASN A 508 -60.08 -1.30 -12.57
CA ASN A 508 -58.96 -2.22 -12.70
C ASN A 508 -57.72 -1.53 -13.30
N LEU A 509 -56.73 -1.29 -12.45
CA LEU A 509 -55.46 -0.66 -12.84
C LEU A 509 -54.52 -1.58 -13.62
N THR A 510 -54.79 -2.89 -13.65
CA THR A 510 -53.95 -3.88 -14.36
C THR A 510 -54.22 -3.92 -15.87
N THR A 511 -55.43 -3.55 -16.29
CA THR A 511 -55.82 -3.50 -17.70
C THR A 511 -55.56 -2.10 -18.23
N VAL A 512 -54.41 -1.91 -18.86
CA VAL A 512 -53.99 -0.63 -19.45
C VAL A 512 -54.36 -0.63 -20.93
N GLY A 513 -55.48 0.00 -21.26
CA GLY A 513 -55.92 0.30 -22.63
C GLY A 513 -56.74 1.59 -22.63
N ASP A 514 -56.67 2.37 -23.71
CA ASP A 514 -57.57 3.50 -23.88
C ASP A 514 -59.03 3.01 -23.94
N ALA A 515 -59.99 3.88 -23.59
CA ALA A 515 -61.42 3.62 -23.74
C ALA A 515 -61.86 3.29 -25.18
N ASP A 516 -60.95 3.43 -26.15
CA ASP A 516 -61.12 3.22 -27.59
C ASP A 516 -60.43 1.93 -28.13
N GLY A 517 -59.96 1.05 -27.25
CA GLY A 517 -59.43 -0.27 -27.65
C GLY A 517 -58.06 -0.28 -28.34
N GLN A 518 -57.39 0.87 -28.48
CA GLN A 518 -55.97 0.90 -28.86
C GLN A 518 -55.10 0.66 -27.62
N VAL A 519 -54.33 -0.44 -27.67
CA VAL A 519 -53.35 -0.78 -26.64
C VAL A 519 -52.18 0.18 -26.80
N GLU A 520 -52.07 1.17 -25.90
CA GLU A 520 -50.85 1.96 -25.75
C GLU A 520 -49.74 0.98 -25.33
N ASP A 521 -48.62 0.91 -26.07
CA ASP A 521 -47.56 -0.09 -25.88
C ASP A 521 -47.18 -0.18 -24.39
N MET A 522 -47.48 -1.32 -23.77
CA MET A 522 -47.22 -1.54 -22.36
C MET A 522 -45.71 -1.62 -22.13
N VAL A 523 -45.23 -0.82 -21.19
CA VAL A 523 -43.81 -0.71 -20.84
C VAL A 523 -43.37 -1.99 -20.11
N GLU A 524 -42.57 -2.84 -20.76
CA GLU A 524 -42.07 -4.10 -20.18
C GLU A 524 -41.07 -3.82 -19.04
N SER A 525 -41.45 -4.11 -17.79
CA SER A 525 -40.63 -3.81 -16.61
C SER A 525 -39.29 -4.54 -16.62
N LYS A 526 -39.23 -5.71 -17.27
CA LYS A 526 -38.01 -6.51 -17.44
C LYS A 526 -36.99 -5.87 -18.39
N ASN A 527 -37.40 -4.93 -19.24
CA ASN A 527 -36.49 -4.18 -20.11
C ASN A 527 -35.82 -2.98 -19.41
N PHE A 528 -36.10 -2.77 -18.12
CA PHE A 528 -35.48 -1.73 -17.32
C PHE A 528 -34.40 -2.28 -16.41
N ALA A 529 -33.39 -1.48 -16.16
CA ALA A 529 -32.48 -1.66 -15.03
C ALA A 529 -32.70 -0.53 -14.02
N TYR A 530 -32.97 -0.88 -12.75
CA TYR A 530 -33.15 0.11 -11.70
C TYR A 530 -31.87 0.31 -10.91
N VAL A 531 -31.20 1.44 -11.10
CA VAL A 531 -29.94 1.79 -10.42
C VAL A 531 -30.23 2.72 -9.27
N VAL A 532 -29.79 2.36 -8.08
CA VAL A 532 -29.93 3.18 -6.87
C VAL A 532 -28.55 3.57 -6.37
N LEU A 533 -28.20 4.84 -6.43
CA LEU A 533 -27.00 5.39 -5.84
C LEU A 533 -27.35 5.99 -4.48
N LYS A 534 -26.83 5.41 -3.40
CA LYS A 534 -27.11 5.89 -2.05
C LYS A 534 -25.86 6.03 -1.20
N ARG A 535 -25.85 7.04 -0.35
CA ARG A 535 -24.81 7.22 0.66
C ARG A 535 -25.02 6.22 1.81
N LYS A 536 -23.96 5.52 2.22
CA LYS A 536 -24.03 4.54 3.31
C LYS A 536 -24.14 5.19 4.70
N SER A 537 -23.42 6.28 4.92
CA SER A 537 -23.42 7.06 6.17
C SER A 537 -23.04 8.53 5.91
N GLU A 538 -23.34 9.43 6.83
CA GLU A 538 -22.91 10.84 6.78
C GLU A 538 -21.42 11.05 7.10
N ASN A 539 -20.67 9.96 7.27
CA ASN A 539 -19.25 10.00 7.61
C ASN A 539 -18.39 10.28 6.37
N LEU A 540 -17.30 11.01 6.57
CA LEU A 540 -16.26 11.23 5.58
C LEU A 540 -14.99 10.49 6.01
N VAL A 541 -14.47 9.60 5.18
CA VAL A 541 -13.18 8.93 5.45
C VAL A 541 -12.07 9.82 4.91
N LEU A 542 -11.28 10.42 5.79
CA LEU A 542 -10.09 11.18 5.42
C LEU A 542 -8.85 10.26 5.45
N LYS A 543 -8.18 10.13 4.30
CA LYS A 543 -6.90 9.42 4.14
C LYS A 543 -5.80 10.46 3.90
N GLU A 544 -5.00 10.73 4.92
CA GLU A 544 -3.95 11.75 4.88
C GLU A 544 -2.56 11.11 4.91
N GLU A 545 -1.71 11.44 3.95
CA GLU A 545 -0.32 11.01 3.94
C GLU A 545 0.53 11.90 4.86
N LYS A 546 1.19 11.28 5.84
CA LYS A 546 2.15 11.95 6.74
C LYS A 546 3.51 11.31 6.61
N GLN A 547 4.56 12.13 6.69
CA GLN A 547 5.93 11.62 6.66
C GLN A 547 6.19 10.71 7.88
N VAL A 548 6.77 9.54 7.64
CA VAL A 548 7.14 8.57 8.68
C VAL A 548 8.16 9.17 9.64
N LEU A 549 9.19 9.81 9.08
CA LEU A 549 10.27 10.43 9.84
C LEU A 549 10.27 11.93 9.57
N THR A 550 9.82 12.71 10.54
CA THR A 550 9.92 14.17 10.50
C THR A 550 11.33 14.62 10.86
N LEU A 551 11.69 15.85 10.50
CA LEU A 551 12.99 16.44 10.87
C LEU A 551 13.22 16.43 12.38
N ASN A 552 12.18 16.73 13.16
CA ASN A 552 12.24 16.73 14.62
C ASN A 552 12.54 15.32 15.17
N ALA A 553 11.93 14.29 14.60
CA ALA A 553 12.17 12.90 14.97
C ALA A 553 13.58 12.44 14.57
N LEU A 554 14.08 12.83 13.38
CA LEU A 554 15.45 12.55 12.96
C LEU A 554 16.46 13.15 13.94
N MET A 555 16.30 14.44 14.28
CA MET A 555 17.20 15.13 15.23
C MET A 555 17.17 14.47 16.61
N SER A 556 15.99 14.05 17.08
CA SER A 556 15.85 13.30 18.34
C SER A 556 16.54 11.93 18.28
N GLN A 557 16.43 11.19 17.18
CA GLN A 557 17.09 9.89 17.01
C GLN A 557 18.61 10.01 16.97
N ILE A 558 19.13 10.97 16.19
CA ILE A 558 20.57 11.24 16.12
C ILE A 558 21.09 11.67 17.49
N GLY A 559 20.39 12.57 18.19
CA GLY A 559 20.76 13.00 19.54
C GLY A 559 20.80 11.83 20.55
N GLY A 560 19.83 10.92 20.47
CA GLY A 560 19.82 9.68 21.26
C GLY A 560 21.02 8.77 20.95
N LEU A 561 21.35 8.57 19.68
CA LEU A 561 22.50 7.78 19.24
C LEU A 561 23.83 8.38 19.70
N CYS A 562 23.97 9.71 19.62
CA CYS A 562 25.15 10.44 20.10
C CYS A 562 25.34 10.25 21.62
N SER A 563 24.25 10.29 22.40
CA SER A 563 24.29 10.09 23.85
C SER A 563 24.58 8.64 24.25
N LEU A 564 24.05 7.66 23.53
CA LEU A 564 24.23 6.24 23.83
C LEU A 564 25.64 5.73 23.50
N THR A 565 26.23 6.18 22.39
CA THR A 565 27.52 5.67 21.91
C THR A 565 28.71 6.28 22.64
N ILE A 566 29.03 7.53 22.31
CA ILE A 566 30.21 8.26 22.81
C ILE A 566 29.84 9.37 23.80
N GLY A 567 28.55 9.58 24.08
CA GLY A 567 28.07 10.62 25.00
C GLY A 567 28.24 12.03 24.43
N LEU A 568 28.22 12.18 23.10
CA LEU A 568 28.44 13.46 22.44
C LEU A 568 27.21 14.35 22.58
N THR A 569 27.42 15.57 23.07
CA THR A 569 26.37 16.59 23.27
C THR A 569 26.84 17.91 22.66
N CYS A 570 25.97 18.93 22.62
CA CYS A 570 26.36 20.27 22.16
C CYS A 570 27.52 20.87 22.98
N ALA A 571 27.77 20.39 24.21
CA ALA A 571 28.91 20.80 25.02
C ALA A 571 30.26 20.47 24.34
N PHE A 572 30.33 19.39 23.56
CA PHE A 572 31.53 19.02 22.82
C PHE A 572 31.93 20.08 21.77
N VAL A 573 30.96 20.79 21.17
CA VAL A 573 31.25 21.88 20.24
C VAL A 573 31.93 23.04 20.97
N VAL A 574 31.46 23.35 22.18
CA VAL A 574 32.08 24.38 23.04
C VAL A 574 33.49 23.97 23.44
N GLU A 575 33.72 22.69 23.79
CA GLU A 575 35.05 22.15 24.10
C GLU A 575 36.01 22.26 22.90
N ILE A 576 35.53 22.02 21.67
CA ILE A 576 36.34 22.21 20.45
C ILE A 576 36.72 23.69 20.29
N VAL A 577 35.76 24.60 20.43
CA VAL A 577 36.00 26.05 20.30
C VAL A 577 37.00 26.53 21.36
N GLU A 578 36.84 26.10 22.61
CA GLU A 578 37.77 26.38 23.72
C GLU A 578 39.17 25.85 23.41
N PHE A 579 39.27 24.62 22.89
CA PHE A 579 40.55 24.04 22.47
C PHE A 579 41.24 24.87 21.38
N PHE A 580 40.51 25.27 20.32
CA PHE A 580 41.06 26.11 19.26
C PHE A 580 41.47 27.50 19.77
N TYR A 581 40.69 28.09 20.68
CA TYR A 581 41.02 29.37 21.31
C TYR A 581 42.31 29.28 22.13
N ILE A 582 42.46 28.26 22.98
CA ILE A 582 43.67 28.03 23.78
C ILE A 582 44.87 27.70 22.88
N TYR A 583 44.67 26.93 21.82
CA TYR A 583 45.72 26.55 20.89
C TYR A 583 46.28 27.76 20.12
N THR A 584 45.40 28.61 19.58
CA THR A 584 45.80 29.81 18.82
C THR A 584 46.46 30.88 19.71
N THR A 585 45.95 31.09 20.92
CA THR A 585 46.55 32.04 21.88
C THR A 585 47.91 31.59 22.40
N ARG A 586 48.12 30.28 22.65
CA ARG A 586 49.45 29.73 23.00
C ARG A 586 50.44 29.76 21.83
N ALA A 587 49.99 29.53 20.60
CA ALA A 587 50.84 29.66 19.41
C ALA A 587 51.30 31.12 19.21
N ALA A 588 50.45 32.11 19.48
CA ALA A 588 50.80 33.52 19.45
C ALA A 588 51.85 33.92 20.52
N SER A 589 51.90 33.20 21.66
CA SER A 589 52.88 33.46 22.73
C SER A 589 54.30 32.88 22.49
N LYS A 590 54.51 32.12 21.41
CA LYS A 590 55.81 31.50 21.05
C LYS A 590 56.58 32.28 19.98
N GLN A 591 56.70 33.60 20.11
CA GLN A 591 57.80 34.33 19.46
C GLN A 591 58.97 34.50 20.44
N PRO A 592 60.23 34.16 20.08
CA PRO A 592 61.36 34.28 20.99
C PRO A 592 61.84 35.73 21.09
N ALA A 593 61.84 36.27 22.31
CA ALA A 593 62.56 37.49 22.65
C ALA A 593 64.02 37.15 23.00
N SER A 594 64.95 37.38 22.07
CA SER A 594 66.36 37.68 22.39
C SER A 594 67.12 38.22 21.18
N ALA A 595 67.35 39.54 21.14
CA ALA A 595 68.55 40.15 20.59
C ALA A 595 68.59 41.62 21.02
N ALA A 596 69.36 41.92 22.07
CA ALA A 596 69.76 43.28 22.43
C ALA A 596 71.26 43.41 22.17
N GLY A 597 71.62 44.34 21.28
CA GLY A 597 72.98 44.72 20.90
C GLY A 597 72.91 45.61 19.66
N GLY A 598 72.72 46.92 19.85
CA GLY A 598 72.63 47.91 18.75
C GLY A 598 74.00 48.40 18.28
N PRO A 599 74.10 49.58 17.64
CA PRO A 599 73.19 50.20 16.66
C PRO A 599 73.91 50.49 15.31
N ALA A 600 73.20 50.47 14.17
CA ALA A 600 73.62 51.20 12.97
C ALA A 600 72.48 51.32 11.94
N ASP A 601 72.25 52.58 11.58
CA ASP A 601 71.51 53.20 10.47
C ASP A 601 70.92 52.41 9.27
N CYS A 602 69.66 52.79 9.00
CA CYS A 602 69.14 53.41 7.77
C CYS A 602 68.86 52.60 6.48
N SER A 603 67.57 52.67 6.08
CA SER A 603 66.98 52.59 4.72
C SER A 603 67.03 51.23 3.99
N THR A 604 65.91 50.64 3.57
CA THR A 604 65.15 51.06 2.39
C THR A 604 63.85 50.24 2.19
N VAL A 605 62.75 50.95 1.84
CA VAL A 605 61.69 50.63 0.83
C VAL A 605 60.90 49.31 0.97
N ALA A 606 59.64 49.29 1.43
CA ALA A 606 58.35 49.76 0.87
C ALA A 606 57.77 48.96 -0.33
N ASN A 607 56.51 48.52 -0.15
CA ASN A 607 55.47 48.22 -1.17
C ASN A 607 55.65 46.93 -2.01
N ALA A 608 54.64 46.23 -2.54
CA ALA A 608 53.17 46.26 -2.56
C ALA A 608 52.74 44.89 -3.15
N ALA A 609 51.69 44.22 -2.68
CA ALA A 609 50.37 44.16 -3.33
C ALA A 609 50.32 44.10 -4.88
N ALA A 610 49.62 43.06 -5.36
CA ALA A 610 48.78 42.98 -6.57
C ALA A 610 49.37 42.50 -7.92
N GLY A 611 48.54 41.69 -8.60
CA GLY A 611 48.51 41.51 -10.07
C GLY A 611 49.32 40.31 -10.58
N ALA A 612 48.74 39.13 -10.80
CA ALA A 612 47.97 38.75 -11.98
C ALA A 612 48.81 38.55 -13.27
N ALA A 613 48.73 37.32 -13.78
CA ALA A 613 48.59 36.95 -15.20
C ALA A 613 49.83 37.06 -16.12
N LEU A 614 50.27 35.91 -16.66
CA LEU A 614 49.97 35.40 -18.03
C LEU A 614 51.16 34.82 -18.83
N LEU A 615 50.82 33.72 -19.54
CA LEU A 615 51.41 33.03 -20.70
C LEU A 615 52.40 31.87 -20.43
N ASN A 616 51.99 30.60 -20.60
CA ASN A 616 51.73 29.78 -21.83
C ASN A 616 53.04 29.45 -22.59
N ASP A 617 53.29 28.29 -23.19
CA ASP A 617 52.60 27.01 -23.48
C ASP A 617 53.77 26.01 -23.75
N SER A 618 53.69 24.68 -23.63
CA SER A 618 52.95 23.76 -24.51
C SER A 618 53.17 22.32 -24.00
N ALA A 619 52.08 21.60 -23.68
CA ALA A 619 51.53 20.46 -24.41
C ALA A 619 52.36 19.16 -24.46
N ASN A 620 51.89 18.11 -23.78
CA ASN A 620 51.33 16.97 -24.52
C ASN A 620 50.33 16.12 -23.69
N SER A 621 49.26 15.80 -24.40
CA SER A 621 48.04 15.05 -24.15
C SER A 621 48.20 13.60 -23.69
N ARG A 622 47.25 13.11 -22.88
CA ARG A 622 46.48 11.84 -23.07
C ARG A 622 45.37 11.69 -21.99
N GLN A 623 44.12 11.77 -22.42
CA GLN A 623 42.96 11.16 -21.74
C GLN A 623 42.83 9.69 -22.17
N PRO A 624 42.16 8.85 -21.36
CA PRO A 624 41.29 7.82 -21.94
C PRO A 624 39.85 7.85 -21.43
N GLN A 625 38.98 7.46 -22.37
CA GLN A 625 37.55 7.14 -22.31
C GLN A 625 37.15 6.04 -21.30
N PRO A 626 35.84 5.87 -21.03
CA PRO A 626 35.32 4.90 -20.06
C PRO A 626 35.35 3.45 -20.60
N LEU A 627 35.80 2.52 -19.76
CA LEU A 627 35.69 1.07 -20.01
C LEU A 627 34.46 0.48 -19.30
N GLN A 628 33.70 -0.33 -20.03
CA GLN A 628 32.69 -1.26 -19.52
C GLN A 628 33.32 -2.35 -18.62
N PRO A 629 32.60 -2.90 -17.64
CA PRO A 629 32.89 -4.23 -17.09
C PRO A 629 31.98 -5.33 -17.68
N PRO A 630 32.42 -6.60 -17.65
CA PRO A 630 31.85 -7.70 -18.43
C PRO A 630 30.70 -8.45 -17.74
N LEU A 631 29.97 -9.18 -18.59
CA LEU A 631 28.91 -10.15 -18.33
C LEU A 631 29.25 -11.20 -17.24
N GLN A 632 28.33 -11.37 -16.28
CA GLN A 632 28.02 -12.68 -15.68
C GLN A 632 26.63 -12.69 -15.02
N GLN A 633 25.70 -13.40 -15.68
CA GLN A 633 24.47 -14.13 -15.27
C GLN A 633 23.56 -13.66 -14.12
N PRO A 634 22.22 -13.82 -14.25
CA PRO A 634 21.24 -13.09 -13.46
C PRO A 634 20.94 -13.75 -12.10
N GLN A 635 21.26 -13.04 -11.01
CA GLN A 635 20.69 -13.29 -9.68
C GLN A 635 19.25 -12.75 -9.64
N GLN A 636 18.27 -13.65 -9.63
CA GLN A 636 16.86 -13.31 -9.43
C GLN A 636 16.64 -12.75 -8.03
N ARG A 637 16.29 -11.46 -7.98
CA ARG A 637 15.79 -10.75 -6.81
C ARG A 637 14.33 -11.16 -6.61
N GLY A 638 14.02 -11.79 -5.49
CA GLY A 638 12.66 -12.25 -5.16
C GLY A 638 11.67 -11.09 -5.02
N ASN A 639 10.86 -10.88 -6.06
CA ASN A 639 9.64 -10.09 -6.00
C ASN A 639 8.53 -10.94 -5.35
N PHE A 640 7.79 -10.35 -4.42
CA PHE A 640 6.64 -10.97 -3.75
C PHE A 640 5.46 -11.26 -4.72
N ASP A 641 5.52 -10.77 -5.96
CA ASP A 641 4.44 -10.85 -6.96
C ASP A 641 4.56 -12.04 -7.94
N THR A 642 5.71 -12.72 -8.03
CA THR A 642 5.92 -13.76 -9.05
C THR A 642 5.38 -15.15 -8.67
N ALA A 643 5.13 -15.42 -7.39
CA ALA A 643 4.52 -16.68 -6.96
C ALA A 643 3.01 -16.74 -7.27
N PHE A 644 2.31 -15.59 -7.25
CA PHE A 644 0.89 -15.52 -7.63
C PHE A 644 0.68 -15.54 -9.15
N ALA A 645 1.64 -15.01 -9.93
CA ALA A 645 1.60 -15.07 -11.39
C ALA A 645 1.72 -16.52 -11.91
N ALA A 646 2.54 -17.36 -11.26
CA ALA A 646 2.75 -18.74 -11.70
C ALA A 646 1.56 -19.71 -11.48
N CYS A 647 0.58 -19.37 -10.64
CA CYS A 647 -0.69 -20.12 -10.54
C CYS A 647 -1.78 -19.55 -11.48
N ARG A 648 -1.53 -18.45 -12.23
CA ARG A 648 -2.46 -17.88 -13.22
C ARG A 648 -2.29 -18.48 -14.63
N ASP A 649 -1.12 -19.03 -14.94
CA ASP A 649 -0.77 -19.54 -16.28
C ASP A 649 -1.00 -21.05 -16.50
N MET A 650 -1.78 -21.74 -15.65
CA MET A 650 -2.11 -23.16 -15.85
C MET A 650 -3.39 -23.41 -16.68
N ASN A 651 -3.91 -22.40 -17.39
CA ASN A 651 -5.03 -22.58 -18.33
C ASN A 651 -4.61 -22.99 -19.76
N SER A 652 -3.32 -23.28 -20.01
CA SER A 652 -2.82 -23.58 -21.36
C SER A 652 -2.34 -25.03 -21.58
N LEU A 653 -2.79 -26.00 -20.77
CA LEU A 653 -2.56 -27.42 -21.07
C LEU A 653 -3.90 -28.12 -21.35
N ASN A 654 -4.09 -28.52 -22.61
CA ASN A 654 -5.19 -29.38 -23.04
C ASN A 654 -5.20 -30.67 -22.19
N PHE A 655 -6.23 -30.85 -21.36
CA PHE A 655 -6.49 -32.14 -20.73
C PHE A 655 -7.80 -32.71 -21.27
N THR A 656 -7.68 -33.77 -22.06
CA THR A 656 -8.81 -34.62 -22.44
C THR A 656 -9.40 -35.23 -21.19
N ALA A 657 -10.67 -34.91 -20.93
CA ALA A 657 -11.41 -35.45 -19.80
C ALA A 657 -11.56 -36.97 -19.91
N THR A 658 -11.10 -37.70 -18.90
CA THR A 658 -11.67 -39.00 -18.55
C THR A 658 -12.31 -38.90 -17.16
N ASN A 659 -13.53 -39.44 -17.08
CA ASN A 659 -14.41 -39.43 -15.92
C ASN A 659 -13.74 -40.04 -14.68
N GLU A 660 -13.76 -39.33 -13.55
CA GLU A 660 -14.40 -39.80 -12.30
C GLU A 660 -14.32 -38.73 -11.19
N SER A 661 -15.32 -38.77 -10.34
CA SER A 661 -15.70 -37.85 -9.26
C SER A 661 -14.60 -37.52 -8.23
N SER A 662 -14.28 -36.22 -8.09
CA SER A 662 -14.03 -35.50 -6.82
C SER A 662 -13.69 -34.04 -7.13
N ALA A 663 -14.45 -33.08 -6.58
CA ALA A 663 -14.16 -31.66 -6.73
C ALA A 663 -12.85 -31.30 -6.00
N VAL A 664 -11.74 -31.24 -6.75
CA VAL A 664 -10.45 -30.75 -6.25
C VAL A 664 -10.44 -29.23 -6.35
N THR A 665 -10.25 -28.53 -5.22
CA THR A 665 -10.23 -27.06 -5.20
C THR A 665 -8.92 -26.50 -5.76
N PRO A 666 -8.89 -25.28 -6.35
CA PRO A 666 -7.66 -24.67 -6.88
C PRO A 666 -6.54 -24.53 -5.83
N MET A 667 -6.93 -24.41 -4.56
CA MET A 667 -6.03 -24.28 -3.42
C MET A 667 -5.31 -25.59 -3.07
N SER A 668 -5.94 -26.75 -3.28
CA SER A 668 -5.28 -28.05 -3.08
C SER A 668 -4.28 -28.39 -4.19
N ILE A 669 -4.51 -27.88 -5.42
CA ILE A 669 -3.60 -28.03 -6.56
C ILE A 669 -2.36 -27.13 -6.41
N CYS A 670 -2.53 -25.87 -6.01
CA CYS A 670 -1.40 -24.96 -5.77
C CYS A 670 -0.57 -25.44 -4.54
N ARG A 671 -1.20 -26.07 -3.52
CA ARG A 671 -0.50 -26.73 -2.39
C ARG A 671 0.33 -27.95 -2.83
N HIS A 672 -0.19 -28.79 -3.74
CA HIS A 672 0.56 -29.92 -4.31
C HIS A 672 1.71 -29.46 -5.22
N SER A 673 1.53 -28.36 -5.96
CA SER A 673 2.54 -27.78 -6.87
C SER A 673 3.74 -27.15 -6.15
N ILE A 674 3.53 -26.50 -4.99
CA ILE A 674 4.61 -25.89 -4.21
C ILE A 674 5.52 -26.96 -3.59
N VAL A 675 4.93 -28.05 -3.09
CA VAL A 675 5.67 -29.18 -2.48
C VAL A 675 6.42 -29.99 -3.53
N THR A 676 5.90 -30.12 -4.75
CA THR A 676 6.59 -30.82 -5.85
C THR A 676 7.68 -29.97 -6.52
N ARG A 677 7.57 -28.63 -6.50
CA ARG A 677 8.54 -27.70 -7.10
C ARG A 677 9.75 -27.41 -6.20
N HIS A 678 9.61 -27.53 -4.87
CA HIS A 678 10.70 -27.35 -3.91
C HIS A 678 10.98 -28.65 -3.15
N SER A 679 12.05 -29.35 -3.54
CA SER A 679 12.42 -30.68 -3.01
C SER A 679 12.87 -30.70 -1.54
N SER A 680 13.14 -29.54 -0.91
CA SER A 680 13.52 -29.43 0.50
C SER A 680 12.96 -28.17 1.16
N THR A 681 12.64 -28.27 2.45
CA THR A 681 12.11 -27.18 3.30
C THR A 681 13.03 -25.95 3.30
N LEU A 682 14.34 -26.15 3.16
CA LEU A 682 15.33 -25.09 3.05
C LEU A 682 15.14 -24.22 1.80
N ARG A 683 14.86 -24.84 0.64
CA ARG A 683 14.66 -24.10 -0.63
C ARG A 683 13.38 -23.28 -0.60
N LEU A 684 12.34 -23.78 0.08
CA LEU A 684 11.11 -23.04 0.34
C LEU A 684 11.39 -21.82 1.22
N MET A 685 12.06 -22.01 2.35
CA MET A 685 12.39 -20.91 3.27
C MET A 685 13.34 -19.88 2.67
N GLN A 686 14.26 -20.28 1.79
CA GLN A 686 15.12 -19.34 1.05
C GLN A 686 14.35 -18.50 0.03
N ALA A 687 13.32 -19.05 -0.61
CA ALA A 687 12.50 -18.32 -1.56
C ALA A 687 11.58 -17.30 -0.89
N PHE A 688 10.94 -17.69 0.23
CA PHE A 688 9.92 -16.87 0.88
C PHE A 688 10.43 -16.05 2.08
N ALA A 689 11.54 -16.45 2.72
CA ALA A 689 12.09 -15.80 3.91
C ALA A 689 13.64 -15.82 3.96
N PRO A 690 14.33 -15.26 2.95
CA PRO A 690 15.79 -15.35 2.83
C PRO A 690 16.52 -14.70 4.02
N LEU A 691 15.96 -13.61 4.56
CA LEU A 691 16.54 -12.88 5.68
C LEU A 691 16.55 -13.71 6.98
N VAL A 692 15.52 -14.53 7.19
CA VAL A 692 15.43 -15.44 8.35
C VAL A 692 16.49 -16.53 8.26
N VAL A 693 16.64 -17.15 7.09
CA VAL A 693 17.68 -18.17 6.85
C VAL A 693 19.08 -17.59 7.05
N GLN A 694 19.34 -16.36 6.57
CA GLN A 694 20.61 -15.68 6.75
C GLN A 694 20.91 -15.35 8.22
N LEU A 695 19.92 -14.82 8.95
CA LEU A 695 20.07 -14.51 10.38
C LEU A 695 20.33 -15.78 11.20
N VAL A 696 19.59 -16.86 10.96
CA VAL A 696 19.75 -18.12 11.71
C VAL A 696 21.11 -18.76 11.42
N ARG A 697 21.60 -18.71 10.17
CA ARG A 697 22.97 -19.15 9.80
C ARG A 697 24.08 -18.35 10.47
N LEU A 698 23.82 -17.10 10.87
CA LEU A 698 24.80 -16.25 11.55
C LEU A 698 24.73 -16.37 13.07
N ILE A 699 23.53 -16.35 13.65
CA ILE A 699 23.30 -16.25 15.09
C ILE A 699 23.62 -17.57 15.81
N LEU A 700 23.19 -18.71 15.26
CA LEU A 700 23.35 -20.00 15.94
C LEU A 700 24.83 -20.42 16.12
N PRO A 701 25.72 -20.26 15.13
CA PRO A 701 27.15 -20.49 15.35
C PRO A 701 27.75 -19.59 16.43
N VAL A 702 27.33 -18.32 16.50
CA VAL A 702 27.78 -17.39 17.55
C VAL A 702 27.33 -17.87 18.94
N TRP A 703 26.08 -18.35 19.06
CA TRP A 703 25.57 -18.93 20.32
C TRP A 703 26.33 -20.19 20.73
N ILE A 704 26.73 -21.04 19.79
CA ILE A 704 27.53 -22.24 20.09
C ILE A 704 28.96 -21.85 20.52
N ILE A 705 29.60 -20.93 19.79
CA ILE A 705 30.98 -20.48 20.06
C ILE A 705 31.09 -19.78 21.43
N LEU A 706 30.06 -19.03 21.83
CA LEU A 706 30.04 -18.36 23.14
C LEU A 706 29.50 -19.28 24.24
N GLY A 707 28.44 -20.03 23.94
CA GLY A 707 27.71 -20.84 24.91
C GLY A 707 28.48 -22.07 25.38
N VAL A 708 29.14 -22.81 24.48
CA VAL A 708 29.87 -24.04 24.86
C VAL A 708 31.03 -23.74 25.82
N PRO A 709 31.94 -22.78 25.53
CA PRO A 709 32.97 -22.41 26.49
C PRO A 709 32.39 -21.85 27.80
N GLY A 710 31.32 -21.07 27.74
CA GLY A 710 30.63 -20.53 28.91
C GLY A 710 30.07 -21.61 29.83
N SER A 711 29.40 -22.63 29.26
CA SER A 711 28.86 -23.77 30.00
C SER A 711 29.98 -24.65 30.57
N LEU A 712 31.07 -24.88 29.82
CA LEU A 712 32.22 -25.65 30.32
C LEU A 712 32.95 -24.94 31.47
N LEU A 713 33.13 -23.62 31.37
CA LEU A 713 33.69 -22.80 32.45
C LEU A 713 32.79 -22.81 33.68
N SER A 714 31.47 -22.67 33.49
CA SER A 714 30.50 -22.75 34.57
C SER A 714 30.55 -24.11 35.28
N LEU A 715 30.62 -25.20 34.51
CA LEU A 715 30.77 -26.54 35.06
C LEU A 715 32.07 -26.70 35.87
N ALA A 716 33.19 -26.18 35.37
CA ALA A 716 34.48 -26.23 36.05
C ALA A 716 34.47 -25.45 37.38
N VAL A 717 33.83 -24.28 37.40
CA VAL A 717 33.70 -23.42 38.59
C VAL A 717 32.79 -24.05 39.64
N TRP A 718 31.58 -24.47 39.26
CA TRP A 718 30.59 -25.01 40.19
C TRP A 718 30.91 -26.42 40.70
N SER A 719 31.73 -27.17 39.97
CA SER A 719 32.24 -28.49 40.38
C SER A 719 33.49 -28.41 41.26
N SER A 720 34.04 -27.21 41.48
CA SER A 720 35.22 -27.02 42.32
C SER A 720 34.93 -27.39 43.79
N ARG A 721 35.92 -28.01 44.46
CA ARG A 721 35.77 -28.47 45.86
C ARG A 721 35.42 -27.34 46.84
N ARG A 722 35.74 -26.10 46.51
CA ARG A 722 35.51 -24.90 47.35
C ARG A 722 34.07 -24.38 47.27
N LEU A 723 33.34 -24.63 46.18
CA LEU A 723 31.99 -24.09 45.92
C LEU A 723 30.89 -25.15 46.03
N ARG A 724 31.23 -26.37 46.47
CA ARG A 724 30.31 -27.52 46.51
C ARG A 724 29.21 -27.34 47.54
N THR A 725 28.03 -26.93 47.06
CA THR A 725 26.79 -26.73 47.83
C THR A 725 25.65 -27.48 47.16
N ALA A 726 24.49 -27.57 47.79
CA ALA A 726 23.30 -28.18 47.18
C ALA A 726 22.90 -27.48 45.87
N SER A 727 22.95 -26.14 45.85
CA SER A 727 22.68 -25.35 44.66
C SER A 727 23.72 -25.44 43.55
N SER A 728 25.00 -25.61 43.90
CA SER A 728 26.04 -25.82 42.88
C SER A 728 25.84 -27.13 42.11
N VAL A 729 25.15 -28.12 42.69
CA VAL A 729 24.80 -29.37 41.98
C VAL A 729 23.75 -29.12 40.89
N TYR A 730 22.72 -28.32 41.16
CA TYR A 730 21.73 -27.94 40.14
C TYR A 730 22.35 -27.09 39.03
N LEU A 731 23.21 -26.12 39.38
CA LEU A 731 23.91 -25.27 38.41
C LEU A 731 24.94 -26.04 37.57
N SER A 732 25.66 -27.00 38.16
CA SER A 732 26.52 -27.92 37.40
C SER A 732 25.71 -28.82 36.47
N ALA A 733 24.57 -29.34 36.91
CA ALA A 733 23.69 -30.14 36.07
C ALA A 733 23.13 -29.31 34.89
N LEU A 734 22.71 -28.08 35.14
CA LEU A 734 22.24 -27.15 34.10
C LEU A 734 23.35 -26.84 33.08
N ALA A 735 24.57 -26.59 33.53
CA ALA A 735 25.72 -26.37 32.64
C ALA A 735 26.03 -27.58 31.75
N VAL A 736 25.85 -28.81 32.25
CA VAL A 736 25.96 -30.04 31.44
C VAL A 736 24.85 -30.11 30.39
N LEU A 737 23.60 -29.79 30.76
CA LEU A 737 22.48 -29.79 29.83
C LEU A 737 22.61 -28.72 28.76
N ASP A 738 23.05 -27.51 29.11
CA ASP A 738 23.25 -26.42 28.15
C ASP A 738 24.34 -26.76 27.13
N ALA A 739 25.45 -27.35 27.59
CA ALA A 739 26.50 -27.84 26.69
C ALA A 739 26.01 -28.99 25.79
N ALA A 740 25.26 -29.94 26.35
CA ALA A 740 24.68 -31.05 25.59
C ALA A 740 23.64 -30.56 24.57
N PHE A 741 22.80 -29.59 24.94
CA PHE A 741 21.79 -29.01 24.05
C PHE A 741 22.44 -28.26 22.88
N LEU A 742 23.49 -27.47 23.13
CA LEU A 742 24.18 -26.75 22.06
C LEU A 742 24.95 -27.69 21.12
N LEU A 743 25.65 -28.69 21.65
CA LEU A 743 26.52 -29.57 20.85
C LEU A 743 25.78 -30.74 20.20
N LEU A 744 24.88 -31.40 20.92
CA LEU A 744 24.26 -32.65 20.47
C LEU A 744 22.89 -32.43 19.82
N GLN A 745 22.24 -31.29 20.07
CA GLN A 745 20.93 -30.98 19.50
C GLN A 745 20.98 -29.84 18.49
N GLN A 746 21.41 -28.64 18.92
CA GLN A 746 21.35 -27.44 18.06
C GLN A 746 22.29 -27.52 16.87
N LEU A 747 23.52 -28.00 17.05
CA LEU A 747 24.49 -28.12 15.97
C LEU A 747 24.03 -29.12 14.87
N PRO A 748 23.64 -30.38 15.18
CA PRO A 748 23.15 -31.30 14.15
C PRO A 748 21.86 -30.85 13.47
N TRP A 749 20.90 -30.27 14.21
CA TRP A 749 19.68 -29.70 13.61
C TRP A 749 20.01 -28.55 12.67
N HIS A 750 20.95 -27.69 13.06
CA HIS A 750 21.32 -26.53 12.26
C HIS A 750 21.97 -26.94 10.93
N LEU A 751 22.88 -27.91 10.98
CA LEU A 751 23.51 -28.48 9.79
C LEU A 751 22.46 -29.15 8.88
N HIS A 752 21.49 -29.85 9.46
CA HIS A 752 20.43 -30.51 8.71
C HIS A 752 19.42 -29.53 8.09
N ALA A 753 18.80 -28.67 8.89
CA ALA A 753 17.72 -27.79 8.44
C ALA A 753 18.20 -26.58 7.60
N TYR A 754 19.43 -26.08 7.83
CA TYR A 754 19.90 -24.83 7.21
C TYR A 754 21.10 -25.01 6.28
N TYR A 755 21.76 -26.17 6.26
CA TYR A 755 22.85 -26.48 5.32
C TYR A 755 22.57 -27.74 4.46
N ASP A 756 21.39 -28.33 4.57
CA ASP A 756 20.94 -29.51 3.79
C ASP A 756 21.86 -30.73 3.97
N LEU A 757 22.52 -30.84 5.13
CA LEU A 757 23.38 -31.97 5.47
C LEU A 757 22.55 -33.06 6.15
N SER A 758 22.57 -34.28 5.62
CA SER A 758 21.79 -35.43 6.12
C SER A 758 22.33 -36.03 7.44
N VAL A 759 22.59 -35.18 8.44
CA VAL A 759 23.15 -35.57 9.75
C VAL A 759 22.10 -36.32 10.58
N VAL A 760 20.83 -35.96 10.45
CA VAL A 760 19.70 -36.53 11.21
C VAL A 760 19.01 -37.69 10.46
N ASP A 761 19.24 -37.83 9.16
CA ASP A 761 18.63 -38.86 8.27
C ASP A 761 19.25 -40.26 8.40
N ASN A 762 19.68 -40.61 9.62
CA ASN A 762 20.21 -41.93 9.92
C ASN A 762 19.22 -42.69 10.81
N ARG A 763 19.13 -44.02 10.64
CA ARG A 763 18.17 -44.87 11.37
C ARG A 763 18.22 -44.69 12.89
N LEU A 764 19.40 -44.48 13.45
CA LEU A 764 19.57 -44.24 14.90
C LEU A 764 19.19 -42.81 15.29
N MET A 765 19.64 -41.81 14.52
CA MET A 765 19.41 -40.39 14.82
C MET A 765 17.94 -40.00 14.64
N CYS A 766 17.25 -40.53 13.62
CA CYS A 766 15.85 -40.22 13.37
C CYS A 766 14.93 -40.51 14.57
N SER A 767 15.16 -41.61 15.29
CA SER A 767 14.39 -41.95 16.49
C SER A 767 14.96 -41.31 17.77
N ALA A 768 16.28 -41.23 17.90
CA ALA A 768 16.91 -40.77 19.15
C ALA A 768 16.91 -39.24 19.30
N PHE A 769 17.05 -38.52 18.19
CA PHE A 769 17.19 -37.06 18.15
C PHE A 769 15.98 -36.32 18.75
N PRO A 770 14.72 -36.57 18.32
CA PRO A 770 13.56 -35.89 18.90
C PRO A 770 13.33 -36.25 20.38
N VAL A 771 13.57 -37.51 20.77
CA VAL A 771 13.48 -37.95 22.16
C VAL A 771 14.49 -37.22 23.04
N PHE A 772 15.75 -37.16 22.61
CA PHE A 772 16.81 -36.49 23.35
C PHE A 772 16.58 -34.98 23.44
N SER A 773 16.11 -34.37 22.35
CA SER A 773 15.77 -32.96 22.28
C SER A 773 14.76 -32.54 23.34
N LEU A 774 13.65 -33.25 23.44
CA LEU A 774 12.57 -32.93 24.38
C LEU A 774 12.95 -33.29 25.81
N TRP A 775 13.74 -34.35 26.00
CA TRP A 775 14.27 -34.69 27.32
C TRP A 775 15.15 -33.58 27.91
N LEU A 776 16.08 -33.03 27.13
CA LEU A 776 16.91 -31.89 27.55
C LEU A 776 16.09 -30.63 27.81
N GLN A 777 15.11 -30.33 26.94
CA GLN A 777 14.27 -29.15 27.04
C GLN A 777 13.32 -29.16 28.24
N TYR A 778 12.85 -30.33 28.68
CA TYR A 778 12.00 -30.47 29.86
C TYR A 778 12.80 -30.46 31.17
N LEU A 779 14.00 -31.06 31.15
CA LEU A 779 14.84 -31.16 32.34
C LEU A 779 15.40 -29.80 32.77
N SER A 780 15.76 -28.93 31.83
CA SER A 780 16.31 -27.59 32.11
C SER A 780 15.40 -26.71 33.00
N PRO A 781 14.13 -26.41 32.64
CA PRO A 781 13.24 -25.60 33.47
C PRO A 781 12.90 -26.26 34.81
N LEU A 782 12.84 -27.60 34.88
CA LEU A 782 12.62 -28.31 36.14
C LEU A 782 13.82 -28.22 37.10
N LEU A 783 15.05 -28.22 36.60
CA LEU A 783 16.23 -27.99 37.44
C LEU A 783 16.29 -26.56 37.95
N ILE A 784 15.87 -25.58 37.14
CA ILE A 784 15.74 -24.18 37.58
C ILE A 784 14.67 -24.07 38.67
N LEU A 785 13.51 -24.72 38.48
CA LEU A 785 12.46 -24.79 39.50
C LEU A 785 12.99 -25.43 40.80
N ALA A 786 13.68 -26.57 40.71
CA ALA A 786 14.26 -27.24 41.88
C ALA A 786 15.28 -26.35 42.62
N PHE A 787 16.13 -25.62 41.88
CA PHE A 787 17.03 -24.63 42.46
C PHE A 787 16.26 -23.50 43.15
N THR A 788 15.20 -22.96 42.54
CA THR A 788 14.40 -21.88 43.15
C THR A 788 13.67 -22.33 44.41
N VAL A 789 13.10 -23.53 44.41
CA VAL A 789 12.45 -24.13 45.59
C VAL A 789 13.47 -24.34 46.72
N GLU A 790 14.68 -24.77 46.38
CA GLU A 790 15.77 -24.92 47.36
C GLU A 790 16.17 -23.58 47.98
N ARG A 791 16.25 -22.51 47.19
CA ARG A 791 16.55 -21.14 47.66
C ARG A 791 15.41 -20.55 48.49
N TYR A 792 14.17 -20.73 48.06
CA TYR A 792 12.97 -20.34 48.80
C TYR A 792 12.93 -21.02 50.19
N ALA A 793 13.14 -22.34 50.23
CA ALA A 793 13.17 -23.09 51.48
C ALA A 793 14.28 -22.63 52.43
N ALA A 794 15.44 -22.21 51.90
CA ALA A 794 16.55 -21.66 52.69
C ALA A 794 16.21 -20.32 53.37
N ILE A 795 15.33 -19.53 52.76
CA ILE A 795 14.92 -18.22 53.27
C ILE A 795 13.78 -18.36 54.30
N PHE A 796 12.70 -19.05 53.94
CA PHE A 796 11.48 -19.12 54.77
C PHE A 796 11.52 -20.23 55.84
N HIS A 797 12.32 -21.28 55.64
CA HIS A 797 12.42 -22.43 56.55
C HIS A 797 13.87 -22.85 56.83
N PRO A 798 14.68 -22.00 57.48
CA PRO A 798 16.14 -22.16 57.60
C PRO A 798 16.57 -23.46 58.31
N PHE A 799 15.82 -23.93 59.31
CA PHE A 799 16.13 -25.17 60.03
C PHE A 799 15.76 -26.43 59.24
N ALA A 800 14.68 -26.40 58.44
CA ALA A 800 14.31 -27.49 57.56
C ALA A 800 15.24 -27.55 56.33
N SER A 801 15.57 -26.40 55.75
CA SER A 801 16.51 -26.29 54.63
C SER A 801 17.89 -26.86 54.95
N ARG A 802 18.41 -26.69 56.17
CA ARG A 802 19.68 -27.33 56.58
C ARG A 802 19.67 -28.86 56.49
N ARG A 803 18.50 -29.51 56.62
CA ARG A 803 18.34 -30.97 56.40
C ARG A 803 18.03 -31.32 54.95
N LEU A 804 17.28 -30.50 54.21
CA LEU A 804 16.89 -30.77 52.82
C LEU A 804 18.01 -30.46 51.81
N SER A 805 18.70 -29.32 51.96
CA SER A 805 19.67 -28.75 51.02
C SER A 805 21.08 -29.34 51.18
N THR A 806 21.22 -30.65 50.99
CA THR A 806 22.53 -31.33 50.93
C THR A 806 22.91 -31.72 49.51
N PRO A 807 24.20 -31.67 49.12
CA PRO A 807 24.62 -31.96 47.74
C PRO A 807 24.29 -33.39 47.29
N ARG A 808 24.24 -34.36 48.22
CA ARG A 808 23.83 -35.73 47.90
C ARG A 808 22.34 -35.81 47.56
N ARG A 809 21.48 -35.08 48.27
CA ARG A 809 20.04 -35.04 47.98
C ARG A 809 19.75 -34.25 46.71
N SER A 810 20.43 -33.14 46.47
CA SER A 810 20.29 -32.39 45.22
C SER A 810 20.67 -33.23 44.01
N LEU A 811 21.70 -34.08 44.11
CA LEU A 811 22.06 -35.02 43.05
C LEU A 811 20.96 -36.08 42.81
N VAL A 812 20.37 -36.62 43.89
CA VAL A 812 19.25 -37.57 43.80
C VAL A 812 18.03 -36.89 43.17
N VAL A 813 17.69 -35.66 43.58
CA VAL A 813 16.56 -34.89 43.01
C VAL A 813 16.79 -34.61 41.53
N SER A 814 17.98 -34.17 41.12
CA SER A 814 18.31 -34.00 39.69
C SER A 814 18.17 -35.31 38.91
N GLY A 815 18.61 -36.43 39.49
CA GLY A 815 18.43 -37.76 38.93
C GLY A 815 16.95 -38.15 38.78
N CYS A 816 16.13 -37.91 39.81
CA CYS A 816 14.69 -38.17 39.77
C CYS A 816 13.96 -37.30 38.73
N LEU A 817 14.33 -36.02 38.59
CA LEU A 817 13.76 -35.16 37.56
C LEU A 817 14.12 -35.65 36.16
N ALA A 818 15.38 -36.08 35.97
CA ALA A 818 15.84 -36.66 34.71
C ALA A 818 15.09 -37.95 34.36
N THR A 819 14.83 -38.83 35.33
CA THR A 819 14.06 -40.07 35.11
C THR A 819 12.58 -39.82 34.86
N VAL A 820 11.97 -38.79 35.47
CA VAL A 820 10.57 -38.40 35.22
C VAL A 820 10.38 -37.78 33.83
N CYS A 821 11.36 -37.01 33.34
CA CYS A 821 11.30 -36.40 32.01
C CYS A 821 11.43 -37.43 30.88
N LEU A 822 12.14 -38.54 31.13
CA LEU A 822 12.43 -39.55 30.11
C LEU A 822 11.17 -40.20 29.49
N PRO A 823 10.20 -40.74 30.26
CA PRO A 823 8.98 -41.31 29.68
C PRO A 823 8.14 -40.27 28.93
N LEU A 824 8.15 -39.00 29.36
CA LEU A 824 7.45 -37.93 28.65
C LEU A 824 8.07 -37.65 27.27
N ALA A 825 9.39 -37.80 27.16
CA ALA A 825 10.11 -37.65 25.91
C ALA A 825 10.01 -38.91 25.00
N LEU A 826 9.90 -40.12 25.57
CA LEU A 826 9.79 -41.37 24.81
C LEU A 826 8.55 -41.44 23.91
N VAL A 827 7.49 -40.69 24.24
CA VAL A 827 6.27 -40.58 23.40
C VAL A 827 6.58 -40.11 21.97
N GLN A 828 7.69 -39.40 21.77
CA GLN A 828 8.13 -38.95 20.43
C GLN A 828 8.45 -40.10 19.47
N LEU A 829 8.78 -41.29 19.99
CA LEU A 829 8.97 -42.49 19.17
C LEU A 829 7.69 -42.91 18.42
N CYS A 830 6.52 -42.42 18.84
CA CYS A 830 5.25 -42.64 18.16
C CYS A 830 5.00 -41.69 16.98
N PHE A 831 5.79 -40.62 16.83
CA PHE A 831 5.57 -39.55 15.84
C PHE A 831 6.60 -39.54 14.71
N PHE A 832 7.83 -39.98 14.97
CA PHE A 832 8.92 -39.99 13.98
C PHE A 832 9.24 -41.40 13.52
N ARG A 833 9.36 -41.62 12.20
CA ARG A 833 9.72 -42.92 11.62
C ARG A 833 10.76 -42.77 10.52
N TYR A 834 11.76 -43.64 10.54
CA TYR A 834 12.74 -43.73 9.46
C TYR A 834 12.13 -44.47 8.26
N ASP A 835 12.10 -43.82 7.09
CA ASP A 835 11.69 -44.43 5.82
C ASP A 835 12.92 -44.98 5.08
N ALA A 836 13.01 -46.31 5.01
CA ALA A 836 14.11 -46.99 4.34
C ALA A 836 14.11 -46.79 2.81
N ALA A 837 12.98 -46.44 2.20
CA ALA A 837 12.87 -46.23 0.76
C ALA A 837 13.37 -44.84 0.33
N ARG A 838 13.20 -43.82 1.19
CA ARG A 838 13.58 -42.43 0.91
C ARG A 838 14.90 -42.01 1.55
N GLN A 839 15.49 -42.85 2.41
CA GLN A 839 16.68 -42.53 3.21
C GLN A 839 16.55 -41.20 3.99
N GLN A 840 15.35 -40.92 4.50
CA GLN A 840 15.02 -39.67 5.18
C GLN A 840 14.28 -39.95 6.48
N CYS A 841 14.48 -39.08 7.47
CA CYS A 841 13.65 -39.07 8.66
C CYS A 841 12.37 -38.30 8.38
N LEU A 842 11.23 -38.98 8.40
CA LEU A 842 9.93 -38.39 8.10
C LEU A 842 9.04 -38.44 9.35
N ASP A 843 8.20 -37.43 9.49
CA ASP A 843 7.06 -37.49 10.39
C ASP A 843 6.09 -38.57 9.87
N ASP A 844 5.47 -39.35 10.76
CA ASP A 844 4.46 -40.34 10.34
C ASP A 844 3.26 -39.60 9.71
N GLU A 845 3.02 -39.80 8.40
CA GLU A 845 1.98 -39.11 7.62
C GLU A 845 0.59 -39.13 8.29
N ARG A 846 0.30 -40.16 9.09
CA ARG A 846 -0.95 -40.34 9.84
C ARG A 846 -1.15 -39.33 10.98
N VAL A 847 -0.10 -38.59 11.34
CA VAL A 847 -0.12 -37.52 12.35
C VAL A 847 -0.75 -36.24 11.80
N PHE A 848 -0.66 -35.99 10.49
CA PHE A 848 -1.19 -34.77 9.84
C PHE A 848 -2.55 -34.95 9.18
N GLU A 849 -3.09 -36.16 9.16
CA GLU A 849 -4.45 -36.44 8.70
C GLU A 849 -5.49 -36.04 9.76
N PRO A 850 -6.35 -35.04 9.48
CA PRO A 850 -7.35 -34.59 10.44
C PRO A 850 -8.37 -35.70 10.75
N GLY A 851 -8.52 -36.05 12.03
CA GLY A 851 -9.54 -36.99 12.50
C GLY A 851 -9.01 -38.35 12.99
N THR A 852 -7.73 -38.67 12.76
CA THR A 852 -7.11 -39.91 13.27
C THR A 852 -6.85 -39.85 14.78
N PRO A 853 -6.85 -40.99 15.50
CA PRO A 853 -6.50 -41.02 16.93
C PRO A 853 -5.06 -40.55 17.19
N ARG A 854 -4.13 -40.75 16.24
CA ARG A 854 -2.74 -40.29 16.35
C ARG A 854 -2.61 -38.77 16.21
N HIS A 855 -3.35 -38.15 15.28
CA HIS A 855 -3.42 -36.68 15.15
C HIS A 855 -3.96 -36.04 16.45
N ARG A 856 -5.03 -36.59 17.03
CA ARG A 856 -5.57 -36.10 18.32
C ARG A 856 -4.56 -36.26 19.45
N LEU A 857 -3.88 -37.40 19.53
CA LEU A 857 -2.86 -37.66 20.55
C LEU A 857 -1.68 -36.69 20.43
N TYR A 858 -1.14 -36.49 19.23
CA TYR A 858 -0.04 -35.56 18.97
C TYR A 858 -0.36 -34.14 19.43
N HIS A 859 -1.48 -33.58 18.96
CA HIS A 859 -1.87 -32.22 19.32
C HIS A 859 -2.23 -32.06 20.79
N ALA A 860 -2.92 -33.03 21.39
CA ALA A 860 -3.26 -32.97 22.82
C ALA A 860 -1.99 -33.07 23.68
N TRP A 861 -1.08 -33.99 23.34
CA TRP A 861 0.17 -34.20 24.06
C TRP A 861 1.09 -32.99 23.96
N SER A 862 1.43 -32.53 22.73
CA SER A 862 2.30 -31.37 22.50
C SER A 862 1.78 -30.12 23.22
N LYS A 863 0.49 -29.79 23.07
CA LYS A 863 -0.11 -28.64 23.77
C LYS A 863 -0.01 -28.77 25.30
N THR A 864 -0.28 -29.96 25.83
CA THR A 864 -0.24 -30.20 27.28
C THR A 864 1.17 -30.05 27.83
N THR A 865 2.17 -30.65 27.16
CA THR A 865 3.57 -30.58 27.60
C THR A 865 4.16 -29.18 27.41
N GLU A 866 3.80 -28.48 26.34
CA GLU A 866 4.27 -27.11 26.10
C GLU A 866 3.75 -26.14 27.16
N VAL A 867 2.46 -26.21 27.50
CA VAL A 867 1.87 -25.40 28.57
C VAL A 867 2.50 -25.73 29.92
N LEU A 868 2.71 -27.01 30.23
CA LEU A 868 3.28 -27.43 31.51
C LEU A 868 4.73 -26.92 31.70
N PHE A 869 5.60 -27.13 30.73
CA PHE A 869 7.03 -26.84 30.88
C PHE A 869 7.42 -25.41 30.51
N PHE A 870 6.71 -24.75 29.59
CA PHE A 870 7.07 -23.41 29.11
C PHE A 870 6.12 -22.29 29.57
N ALA A 871 4.98 -22.61 30.19
CA ALA A 871 4.12 -21.60 30.82
C ALA A 871 3.97 -21.81 32.33
N VAL A 872 3.54 -23.00 32.78
CA VAL A 872 3.28 -23.28 34.20
C VAL A 872 4.58 -23.30 35.01
N THR A 873 5.63 -23.96 34.52
CA THR A 873 6.91 -24.06 35.25
C THR A 873 7.62 -22.70 35.41
N PRO A 874 7.72 -21.84 34.38
CA PRO A 874 8.25 -20.48 34.57
C PRO A 874 7.38 -19.61 35.49
N LEU A 875 6.04 -19.77 35.46
CA LEU A 875 5.14 -19.05 36.35
C LEU A 875 5.34 -19.47 37.81
N THR A 876 5.52 -20.75 38.10
CA THR A 876 5.83 -21.21 39.47
C THR A 876 7.21 -20.76 39.93
N ILE A 877 8.21 -20.72 39.05
CA ILE A 877 9.51 -20.10 39.33
C ILE A 877 9.35 -18.63 39.69
N LEU A 878 8.53 -17.88 38.96
CA LEU A 878 8.27 -16.46 39.25
C LEU A 878 7.59 -16.29 40.61
N LEU A 879 6.59 -17.12 40.92
CA LEU A 879 5.87 -17.12 42.20
C LEU A 879 6.77 -17.44 43.41
N PHE A 880 7.76 -18.33 43.25
CA PHE A 880 8.72 -18.61 44.32
C PHE A 880 9.80 -17.53 44.48
N ASN A 881 9.99 -16.68 43.47
CA ASN A 881 10.95 -15.57 43.50
C ASN A 881 10.33 -14.22 43.89
N SER A 882 9.02 -14.05 43.74
CA SER A 882 8.25 -12.89 44.21
C SER A 882 7.96 -13.00 45.70
#